data_AF-A0A432FX63-F1
#
_entry.id   AF-A0A432FX63-F1
#
_cell.length_a   1.000
_cell.length_b   1.000
_cell.length_c   1.000
_cell.angle_alpha   90.00
_cell.angle_beta   90.00
_cell.angle_gamma   90.00
#
_symmetry.space_group_name_H-M   'P 1'
#
loop_
_entity.id
_entity.type
_entity.pdbx_description
1 polymer ?
#
loop_
_entity_poly.entity_id
_entity_poly.type
_entity_poly.pdbx_seq_one_letter_code
_entity_poly.pdbx_strand_id
1 'polypeptide(L)'
;MFPAVLAFVAGILLFQQLPFLPSARWLWGILLLAPCWYLSRRRIWLPMLATGFAYAFLHALLTFPAEVPEAFLGETVLAQGRIDDLPRQQGDRARFLFRAQTLQLGERQLQGDWRFRLSWYREVPELHSGARWRLPVRLRKVVGYRNPGSFDYSGWLFGQGVRYSGYVKGEGELLQPAAGTLDGLRQGLSQRLGKSVESPGAAAIMRALAVGDRSGMRRQDREVFAATGTSHLIAISGLHICLVSGLAYLLGRFLWCRVLALCARWPASVAAVPPALLAGAGYAALAGFSLPTQRALIMLAVIMGALLLRRHLHPLQAMAIALLLVVIRDPLSLQSAGFWLSFGAVGILYLVASRGKGRWSWLWQQFSISLGLMPILIWQQMDLSLLSPLVNLAAIPLFSLLVVPGVLLGLLLEVLAGWPGDWLLQGTAWLLDGFYRVLEWLARWNPQLSGRELLLWLLLAVVFVAGTWRILQGRRRSLVLAVAMPAVMLLSVRGFLSPRPAVNSFELQLLDVGQGLSAVVRTSDHLLIFDTGPRFPSGFNTGHAVLVPYLRTLGVGRVDRLLLSHGDLDHVGGATGLLQYVGVEEILGGEPARLAIHRSVERCHRGEQWWWDGVHFEILSPGLVPGAEGNDASCVLRVSTGDQALLLTGDIEAGVEQALVKVDAAGLGSSVVVAAHHGSRSSSSAGFIEAVAPRYVLFSAGVHNRWGFPRVEVEQRWCDGGAVPLNTAVEGAIGFRFTPSSLQGPFLHARRHRRYWQWQMEQQIPVACSMIAGSLNRGRFAVYELIKAGGLLMWPIIACSVAAMAITLERMWAYRRKRVVPDHLLPQIWKLYKKGELDRQRILAIRESSPLGRMLATGLSNLHHSREVMKEAIEEEGRQVVHELERYLNALGTIAAISPLLGLLGTVIGMIKVFTAITAAGVGNPGVLAGGISEALITTAAGLSVAIPSLIAHRYLTGKVDELAIAMEEQAIKMVEVLHGEREQ
;
A
#
# COMPACT_ATOMS: atom_id res chain seq x y z
N MET A 1 -15.46 -11.64 -18.21
CA MET A 1 -15.84 -10.61 -17.22
C MET A 1 -14.92 -10.58 -16.00
N PHE A 2 -14.91 -11.60 -15.13
CA PHE A 2 -14.14 -11.56 -13.88
C PHE A 2 -12.63 -11.22 -14.06
N PRO A 3 -11.87 -11.84 -15.00
CA PRO A 3 -10.47 -11.46 -15.23
C PRO A 3 -10.28 -10.04 -15.73
N ALA A 4 -11.24 -9.50 -16.49
CA ALA A 4 -11.21 -8.13 -16.97
C ALA A 4 -11.39 -7.12 -15.82
N VAL A 5 -12.31 -7.40 -14.88
CA VAL A 5 -12.49 -6.57 -13.67
C VAL A 5 -11.24 -6.62 -12.79
N LEU A 6 -10.62 -7.79 -12.62
CA LEU A 6 -9.35 -7.89 -11.89
C LEU A 6 -8.22 -7.09 -12.56
N ALA A 7 -8.14 -7.11 -13.89
CA ALA A 7 -7.20 -6.27 -14.63
C ALA A 7 -7.46 -4.77 -14.40
N PHE A 8 -8.73 -4.34 -14.44
CA PHE A 8 -9.12 -2.96 -14.14
C PHE A 8 -8.71 -2.54 -12.73
N VAL A 9 -8.98 -3.38 -11.72
CA VAL A 9 -8.54 -3.17 -10.33
C VAL A 9 -7.02 -3.10 -10.23
N ALA A 10 -6.30 -3.98 -10.92
CA ALA A 10 -4.83 -3.95 -10.96
C ALA A 10 -4.29 -2.65 -11.57
N GLY A 11 -4.95 -2.12 -12.61
CA GLY A 11 -4.64 -0.80 -13.18
C GLY A 11 -4.74 0.33 -12.18
N ILE A 12 -5.79 0.33 -11.36
CA ILE A 12 -6.00 1.32 -10.29
C ILE A 12 -4.93 1.18 -9.20
N LEU A 13 -4.61 -0.05 -8.79
CA LEU A 13 -3.54 -0.32 -7.81
C LEU A 13 -2.19 0.20 -8.30
N LEU A 14 -1.86 -0.02 -9.57
CA LEU A 14 -0.63 0.46 -10.20
C LEU A 14 -0.56 1.99 -10.19
N PHE A 15 -1.66 2.68 -10.52
CA PHE A 15 -1.72 4.15 -10.42
C PHE A 15 -1.50 4.63 -8.98
N GLN A 16 -2.12 3.94 -8.02
CA GLN A 16 -1.94 4.23 -6.59
C GLN A 16 -0.51 4.00 -6.10
N GLN A 17 0.34 3.30 -6.87
CA GLN A 17 1.74 3.18 -6.50
C GLN A 17 2.58 4.42 -6.80
N LEU A 18 2.05 5.40 -7.54
CA LEU A 18 2.84 6.54 -8.01
C LEU A 18 3.32 7.46 -6.88
N PRO A 19 4.58 7.92 -6.93
CA PRO A 19 5.15 8.81 -5.91
C PRO A 19 4.68 10.27 -6.05
N PHE A 20 4.17 10.66 -7.21
CA PHE A 20 3.63 11.99 -7.49
C PHE A 20 2.45 11.89 -8.45
N LEU A 21 1.55 12.88 -8.40
CA LEU A 21 0.44 12.96 -9.33
C LEU A 21 0.97 13.49 -10.67
N PRO A 22 0.90 12.72 -11.77
CA PRO A 22 1.40 13.19 -13.06
C PRO A 22 0.59 14.38 -13.58
N SER A 23 1.19 15.20 -14.45
CA SER A 23 0.46 16.29 -15.10
C SER A 23 -0.62 15.75 -16.03
N ALA A 24 -1.72 16.49 -16.20
CA ALA A 24 -2.86 16.08 -17.02
C ALA A 24 -2.49 15.73 -18.48
N ARG A 25 -1.35 16.21 -18.97
CA ARG A 25 -0.81 15.90 -20.31
C ARG A 25 -0.56 14.40 -20.53
N TRP A 26 -0.28 13.66 -19.46
CA TRP A 26 -0.05 12.21 -19.53
C TRP A 26 -1.32 11.42 -19.89
N LEU A 27 -2.52 11.98 -19.68
CA LEU A 27 -3.78 11.34 -20.09
C LEU A 27 -3.84 11.14 -21.61
N TRP A 28 -3.30 12.08 -22.39
CA TRP A 28 -3.28 11.97 -23.85
C TRP A 28 -2.45 10.78 -24.33
N GLY A 29 -1.31 10.51 -23.68
CA GLY A 29 -0.48 9.33 -23.99
C GLY A 29 -1.21 8.02 -23.74
N ILE A 30 -2.03 7.94 -22.69
CA ILE A 30 -2.82 6.75 -22.36
C ILE A 30 -3.98 6.57 -23.35
N LEU A 31 -4.63 7.67 -23.76
CA LEU A 31 -5.71 7.67 -24.75
C LEU A 31 -5.21 7.30 -26.16
N LEU A 32 -4.00 7.73 -26.55
CA LEU A 32 -3.39 7.41 -27.83
C LEU A 32 -2.99 5.93 -27.97
N LEU A 33 -2.77 5.23 -26.86
CA LEU A 33 -2.48 3.79 -26.84
C LEU A 33 -3.75 2.91 -26.87
N ALA A 34 -4.92 3.50 -26.58
CA ALA A 34 -6.20 2.77 -26.52
C ALA A 34 -6.63 2.10 -27.85
N PRO A 35 -6.45 2.71 -29.04
CA PRO A 35 -6.78 2.08 -30.32
C PRO A 35 -5.91 0.85 -30.62
N CYS A 36 -4.60 0.92 -30.30
CA CYS A 36 -3.67 -0.20 -30.46
C CYS A 36 -4.04 -1.39 -29.56
N TRP A 37 -4.64 -1.14 -28.39
CA TRP A 37 -5.11 -2.20 -27.49
C TRP A 37 -6.47 -2.79 -27.88
N TYR A 38 -7.36 -2.00 -28.47
CA TYR A 38 -8.67 -2.46 -28.96
C TYR A 38 -8.55 -3.48 -30.11
N LEU A 39 -7.52 -3.35 -30.94
CA LEU A 39 -7.23 -4.27 -32.05
C LEU A 39 -6.75 -5.66 -31.59
N SER A 40 -6.29 -5.81 -30.34
CA SER A 40 -5.88 -7.10 -29.76
C SER A 40 -7.07 -7.85 -29.12
N ARG A 41 -8.01 -8.35 -29.93
CA ARG A 41 -9.21 -9.11 -29.46
C ARG A 41 -8.90 -10.33 -28.60
N ARG A 42 -7.68 -10.88 -28.62
CA ARG A 42 -7.28 -12.06 -27.81
C ARG A 42 -6.76 -11.73 -26.39
N ARG A 43 -6.59 -10.45 -26.00
CA ARG A 43 -6.01 -10.07 -24.69
C ARG A 43 -6.76 -8.91 -24.01
N ILE A 44 -8.06 -9.09 -23.74
CA ILE A 44 -8.93 -8.07 -23.10
C ILE A 44 -8.46 -7.57 -21.72
N TRP A 45 -7.51 -8.24 -21.07
CA TRP A 45 -6.98 -7.84 -19.75
C TRP A 45 -6.04 -6.62 -19.83
N LEU A 46 -5.25 -6.47 -20.89
CA LEU A 46 -4.38 -5.30 -21.11
C LEU A 46 -5.15 -3.98 -21.22
N PRO A 47 -6.16 -3.85 -22.12
CA PRO A 47 -6.93 -2.62 -22.22
C PRO A 47 -7.65 -2.31 -20.91
N MET A 48 -8.20 -3.33 -20.23
CA MET A 48 -8.88 -3.11 -18.95
C MET A 48 -7.94 -2.61 -17.85
N LEU A 49 -6.71 -3.11 -17.79
CA LEU A 49 -5.68 -2.60 -16.89
C LEU A 49 -5.35 -1.14 -17.20
N ALA A 50 -5.18 -0.78 -18.47
CA ALA A 50 -4.93 0.60 -18.85
C ALA A 50 -6.13 1.52 -18.57
N THR A 51 -7.36 1.06 -18.82
CA THR A 51 -8.58 1.80 -18.49
C THR A 51 -8.69 2.02 -16.98
N GLY A 52 -8.36 1.02 -16.15
CA GLY A 52 -8.32 1.16 -14.71
C GLY A 52 -7.32 2.22 -14.25
N PHE A 53 -6.11 2.19 -14.81
CA PHE A 53 -5.08 3.19 -14.52
C PHE A 53 -5.53 4.61 -14.94
N ALA A 54 -6.08 4.76 -16.15
CA ALA A 54 -6.58 6.03 -16.67
C ALA A 54 -7.74 6.57 -15.83
N TYR A 55 -8.65 5.69 -15.41
CA TYR A 55 -9.80 6.04 -14.58
C TYR A 55 -9.34 6.54 -13.20
N ALA A 56 -8.40 5.83 -12.54
CA ALA A 56 -7.84 6.29 -11.26
C ALA A 56 -7.16 7.65 -11.40
N PHE A 57 -6.46 7.87 -12.51
CA PHE A 57 -5.80 9.13 -12.79
C PHE A 57 -6.79 10.28 -12.99
N LEU A 58 -7.80 10.08 -13.83
CA LEU A 58 -8.86 11.06 -14.05
C LEU A 58 -9.61 11.36 -12.75
N HIS A 59 -9.95 10.33 -11.97
CA HIS A 59 -10.59 10.50 -10.67
C HIS A 59 -9.71 11.32 -9.71
N ALA A 60 -8.41 11.05 -9.64
CA ALA A 60 -7.50 11.85 -8.81
C ALA A 60 -7.45 13.33 -9.25
N LEU A 61 -7.49 13.62 -10.55
CA LEU A 61 -7.51 15.00 -11.04
C LEU A 61 -8.84 15.73 -10.77
N LEU A 62 -9.97 15.03 -10.84
CA LEU A 62 -11.30 15.63 -10.67
C LEU A 62 -11.74 15.74 -9.20
N THR A 63 -11.35 14.77 -8.36
CA THR A 63 -11.86 14.68 -6.98
C THR A 63 -11.05 15.49 -5.99
N PHE A 64 -9.76 15.74 -6.24
CA PHE A 64 -8.93 16.50 -5.32
C PHE A 64 -8.86 17.96 -5.80
N PRO A 65 -9.62 18.89 -5.16
CA PRO A 65 -9.61 20.29 -5.53
C PRO A 65 -8.22 20.91 -5.33
N ALA A 66 -8.06 22.14 -5.82
CA ALA A 66 -6.87 22.95 -5.60
C ALA A 66 -6.46 22.95 -4.12
N GLU A 67 -5.16 22.77 -3.87
CA GLU A 67 -4.61 22.83 -2.52
C GLU A 67 -4.90 24.18 -1.87
N VAL A 68 -5.17 24.16 -0.56
CA VAL A 68 -5.15 25.38 0.25
C VAL A 68 -3.74 25.99 0.10
N PRO A 69 -3.62 27.24 -0.37
CA PRO A 69 -2.32 27.88 -0.56
C PRO A 69 -1.53 27.95 0.74
N GLU A 70 -0.20 27.88 0.66
CA GLU A 70 0.65 27.81 1.86
C GLU A 70 0.52 29.04 2.76
N ALA A 71 0.18 30.21 2.20
CA ALA A 71 -0.10 31.43 2.96
C ALA A 71 -1.28 31.30 3.96
N PHE A 72 -2.20 30.35 3.76
CA PHE A 72 -3.33 30.10 4.67
C PHE A 72 -3.01 29.02 5.72
N LEU A 73 -1.85 28.38 5.63
CA LEU A 73 -1.40 27.34 6.56
C LEU A 73 -0.53 27.96 7.64
N GLY A 74 -0.65 27.46 8.87
CA GLY A 74 0.10 28.01 10.01
C GLY A 74 -0.41 29.36 10.51
N GLU A 75 -1.30 30.03 9.78
CA GLU A 75 -1.99 31.25 10.21
C GLU A 75 -3.39 30.97 10.76
N THR A 76 -3.96 31.94 11.48
CA THR A 76 -5.36 31.85 11.93
C THR A 76 -6.25 32.38 10.80
N VAL A 77 -7.04 31.50 10.20
CA VAL A 77 -7.95 31.81 9.10
C VAL A 77 -9.40 31.65 9.57
N LEU A 78 -10.31 32.51 9.09
CA LEU A 78 -11.74 32.35 9.34
C LEU A 78 -12.29 31.35 8.31
N ALA A 79 -12.69 30.17 8.79
CA ALA A 79 -13.31 29.14 7.97
C ALA A 79 -14.82 29.14 8.18
N GLN A 80 -15.58 29.33 7.10
CA GLN A 80 -17.04 29.24 7.11
C GLN A 80 -17.49 27.96 6.42
N GLY A 81 -18.38 27.22 7.06
CA GLY A 81 -18.77 25.89 6.60
C GLY A 81 -19.74 25.20 7.54
N ARG A 82 -19.85 23.88 7.41
CA ARG A 82 -20.72 23.05 8.26
C ARG A 82 -19.98 21.89 8.91
N ILE A 83 -20.47 21.46 10.06
CA ILE A 83 -20.00 20.22 10.70
C ILE A 83 -20.50 19.03 9.87
N ASP A 84 -19.57 18.18 9.45
CA ASP A 84 -19.77 16.98 8.65
C ASP A 84 -19.62 15.76 9.57
N ASP A 85 -20.50 14.77 9.48
CA ASP A 85 -20.54 13.58 10.37
C ASP A 85 -20.69 13.92 11.88
N LEU A 86 -20.62 12.90 12.75
CA LEU A 86 -20.84 13.03 14.18
C LEU A 86 -19.62 13.64 14.92
N PRO A 87 -19.80 14.73 15.69
CA PRO A 87 -18.73 15.27 16.53
C PRO A 87 -18.38 14.30 17.66
N ARG A 88 -17.08 14.19 17.98
CA ARG A 88 -16.58 13.33 19.06
C ARG A 88 -16.06 14.15 20.21
N GLN A 89 -16.72 14.06 21.37
CA GLN A 89 -16.27 14.71 22.60
C GLN A 89 -15.38 13.74 23.39
N GLN A 90 -14.24 14.25 23.90
CA GLN A 90 -13.25 13.52 24.68
C GLN A 90 -12.70 14.45 25.77
N GLY A 91 -13.33 14.43 26.95
CA GLY A 91 -13.06 15.42 28.00
C GLY A 91 -13.29 16.84 27.48
N ASP A 92 -12.33 17.75 27.74
CA ASP A 92 -12.38 19.17 27.33
C ASP A 92 -12.06 19.42 25.85
N ARG A 93 -12.08 18.37 25.01
CA ARG A 93 -11.80 18.46 23.59
C ARG A 93 -12.92 17.85 22.77
N ALA A 94 -13.43 18.57 21.78
CA ALA A 94 -14.19 17.97 20.69
C ALA A 94 -13.35 17.86 19.42
N ARG A 95 -13.55 16.78 18.67
CA ARG A 95 -12.99 16.57 17.34
C ARG A 95 -14.12 16.29 16.36
N PHE A 96 -14.10 16.99 15.24
CA PHE A 96 -15.15 16.89 14.22
C PHE A 96 -14.58 17.10 12.82
N LEU A 97 -15.31 16.64 11.81
CA LEU A 97 -15.03 16.98 10.43
C LEU A 97 -15.80 18.27 10.09
N PHE A 98 -15.14 19.17 9.37
CA PHE A 98 -15.70 20.46 9.00
C PHE A 98 -15.56 20.64 7.50
N ARG A 99 -16.68 20.76 6.80
CA ARG A 99 -16.71 21.03 5.36
C ARG A 99 -16.78 22.53 5.15
N ALA A 100 -15.63 23.13 4.92
CA ALA A 100 -15.45 24.56 4.70
C ALA A 100 -15.74 24.91 3.24
N GLN A 101 -16.54 25.96 3.07
CA GLN A 101 -16.89 26.54 1.77
C GLN A 101 -16.07 27.80 1.48
N THR A 102 -15.68 28.50 2.55
CA THR A 102 -14.94 29.75 2.46
C THR A 102 -13.81 29.78 3.47
N LEU A 103 -12.65 30.25 3.05
CA LEU A 103 -11.51 30.60 3.89
C LEU A 103 -11.21 32.09 3.74
N GLN A 104 -10.97 32.78 4.85
CA GLN A 104 -10.60 34.19 4.84
C GLN A 104 -9.34 34.42 5.69
N LEU A 105 -8.37 35.13 5.12
CA LEU A 105 -7.15 35.60 5.77
C LEU A 105 -6.95 37.08 5.42
N GLY A 106 -7.26 37.97 6.37
CA GLY A 106 -7.33 39.41 6.10
C GLY A 106 -8.36 39.73 5.00
N GLU A 107 -7.93 40.42 3.96
CA GLU A 107 -8.75 40.73 2.77
C GLU A 107 -8.82 39.59 1.76
N ARG A 108 -7.96 38.57 1.87
CA ARG A 108 -7.92 37.45 0.93
C ARG A 108 -9.02 36.44 1.29
N GLN A 109 -9.91 36.18 0.34
CA GLN A 109 -10.97 35.20 0.49
C GLN A 109 -10.83 34.11 -0.59
N LEU A 110 -10.92 32.87 -0.17
CA LEU A 110 -10.92 31.69 -1.05
C LEU A 110 -12.25 30.96 -0.93
N GLN A 111 -12.84 30.64 -2.07
CA GLN A 111 -13.97 29.74 -2.16
C GLN A 111 -13.51 28.36 -2.63
N GLY A 112 -14.09 27.33 -2.04
CA GLY A 112 -13.75 25.95 -2.36
C GLY A 112 -14.61 24.98 -1.58
N ASP A 113 -14.26 23.70 -1.63
CA ASP A 113 -14.94 22.66 -0.88
C ASP A 113 -13.90 21.78 -0.21
N TRP A 114 -13.51 22.17 1.00
CA TRP A 114 -12.46 21.50 1.75
C TRP A 114 -13.03 20.80 2.97
N ARG A 115 -12.62 19.55 3.17
CA ARG A 115 -12.92 18.82 4.40
C ARG A 115 -11.72 18.88 5.33
N PHE A 116 -11.91 19.52 6.48
CA PHE A 116 -10.91 19.63 7.54
C PHE A 116 -11.24 18.73 8.71
N ARG A 117 -10.21 18.19 9.36
CA ARG A 117 -10.38 17.59 10.68
C ARG A 117 -9.94 18.57 11.76
N LEU A 118 -10.91 19.14 12.45
CA LEU A 118 -10.68 20.16 13.46
C LEU A 118 -10.76 19.58 14.87
N SER A 119 -10.03 20.19 15.80
CA SER A 119 -10.17 19.96 17.23
C SER A 119 -10.45 21.28 17.94
N TRP A 120 -11.46 21.32 18.79
CA TRP A 120 -11.78 22.45 19.66
C TRP A 120 -11.40 22.06 21.08
N TYR A 121 -10.60 22.89 21.74
CA TYR A 121 -10.10 22.66 23.09
C TYR A 121 -10.62 23.74 24.02
N ARG A 122 -11.02 23.36 25.24
CA ARG A 122 -11.53 24.25 26.31
C ARG A 122 -12.83 24.94 25.90
N GLU A 123 -13.80 25.02 26.81
CA GLU A 123 -15.09 25.72 26.59
C GLU A 123 -15.78 25.33 25.27
N VAL A 124 -15.85 24.03 25.01
CA VAL A 124 -16.41 23.51 23.76
C VAL A 124 -17.94 23.65 23.79
N PRO A 125 -18.56 24.40 22.86
CA PRO A 125 -20.02 24.48 22.78
C PRO A 125 -20.63 23.15 22.34
N GLU A 126 -21.93 22.95 22.56
CA GLU A 126 -22.60 21.74 22.10
C GLU A 126 -22.65 21.69 20.55
N LEU A 127 -21.80 20.84 19.98
CA LEU A 127 -21.66 20.71 18.54
C LEU A 127 -22.77 19.81 17.97
N HIS A 128 -23.47 20.32 16.97
CA HIS A 128 -24.52 19.60 16.26
C HIS A 128 -24.11 19.34 14.82
N SER A 129 -24.25 18.09 14.36
CA SER A 129 -23.93 17.70 13.00
C SER A 129 -24.86 18.39 11.99
N GLY A 130 -24.29 18.94 10.92
CA GLY A 130 -25.00 19.74 9.92
C GLY A 130 -25.14 21.22 10.27
N ALA A 131 -24.82 21.65 11.50
CA ALA A 131 -24.83 23.07 11.87
C ALA A 131 -23.76 23.85 11.08
N ARG A 132 -24.09 25.09 10.69
CA ARG A 132 -23.16 26.00 9.99
C ARG A 132 -22.47 26.93 10.98
N TRP A 133 -21.15 26.99 10.87
CA TRP A 133 -20.30 27.79 11.74
C TRP A 133 -19.34 28.64 10.92
N ARG A 134 -18.95 29.76 11.53
CA ARG A 134 -17.74 30.51 11.18
C ARG A 134 -16.75 30.32 12.33
N LEU A 135 -15.62 29.68 12.02
CA LEU A 135 -14.63 29.28 13.01
C LEU A 135 -13.27 29.91 12.70
N PRO A 136 -12.63 30.62 13.64
CA PRO A 136 -11.21 30.94 13.55
C PRO A 136 -10.41 29.65 13.74
N VAL A 137 -9.71 29.21 12.69
CA VAL A 137 -8.98 27.94 12.68
C VAL A 137 -7.53 28.15 12.29
N ARG A 138 -6.63 27.42 12.95
CA ARG A 138 -5.24 27.30 12.52
C ARG A 138 -5.06 25.98 11.79
N LEU A 139 -4.85 26.05 10.48
CA LEU A 139 -4.77 24.88 9.60
C LEU A 139 -3.32 24.42 9.40
N ARG A 140 -3.15 23.11 9.25
CA ARG A 140 -1.90 22.46 8.86
C ARG A 140 -2.17 21.28 7.92
N LYS A 141 -1.20 20.94 7.09
CA LYS A 141 -1.27 19.72 6.27
C LYS A 141 -1.29 18.49 7.18
N VAL A 142 -2.02 17.46 6.77
CA VAL A 142 -2.02 16.18 7.48
C VAL A 142 -0.69 15.47 7.21
N VAL A 143 0.02 15.16 8.29
CA VAL A 143 1.23 14.32 8.27
C VAL A 143 1.01 13.15 9.22
N GLY A 144 1.45 11.97 8.81
CA GLY A 144 1.55 10.78 9.66
C GLY A 144 3.00 10.34 9.79
N TYR A 145 3.27 9.49 10.77
CA TYR A 145 4.58 8.90 10.98
C TYR A 145 4.99 8.04 9.78
N ARG A 146 6.26 8.13 9.36
CA ARG A 146 6.79 7.45 8.17
C ARG A 146 7.81 6.40 8.55
N ASN A 147 7.34 5.29 9.12
CA ASN A 147 8.19 4.19 9.53
C ASN A 147 7.81 2.89 8.82
N PRO A 148 8.76 1.95 8.67
CA PRO A 148 8.43 0.58 8.32
C PRO A 148 7.38 0.04 9.29
N GLY A 149 6.27 -0.45 8.75
CA GLY A 149 5.16 -1.01 9.52
C GLY A 149 4.20 -0.01 10.18
N SER A 150 4.44 1.30 10.06
CA SER A 150 3.48 2.28 10.60
C SER A 150 2.20 2.37 9.75
N PHE A 151 1.07 2.65 10.42
CA PHE A 151 -0.20 2.92 9.77
C PHE A 151 -0.12 4.17 8.88
N ASP A 152 -0.46 4.06 7.58
CA ASP A 152 -0.51 5.20 6.65
C ASP A 152 -1.72 6.10 6.95
N TYR A 153 -1.54 6.88 8.01
CA TYR A 153 -2.53 7.80 8.51
C TYR A 153 -2.86 8.92 7.51
N SER A 154 -1.87 9.37 6.73
CA SER A 154 -2.08 10.33 5.64
C SER A 154 -2.96 9.74 4.54
N GLY A 155 -2.68 8.53 4.07
CA GLY A 155 -3.48 7.84 3.06
C GLY A 155 -4.90 7.55 3.55
N TRP A 156 -5.05 7.17 4.82
CA TRP A 156 -6.36 6.92 5.43
C TRP A 156 -7.25 8.18 5.47
N LEU A 157 -6.70 9.34 5.85
CA LEU A 157 -7.44 10.61 5.82
C LEU A 157 -7.66 11.13 4.40
N PHE A 158 -6.68 10.94 3.51
CA PHE A 158 -6.81 11.27 2.10
C PHE A 158 -7.98 10.52 1.45
N GLY A 159 -8.14 9.24 1.77
CA GLY A 159 -9.28 8.42 1.37
C GLY A 159 -10.64 8.94 1.85
N GLN A 160 -10.67 9.76 2.90
CA GLN A 160 -11.88 10.42 3.42
C GLN A 160 -12.05 11.85 2.87
N GLY A 161 -11.21 12.27 1.92
CA GLY A 161 -11.18 13.64 1.41
C GLY A 161 -10.60 14.67 2.39
N VAL A 162 -9.93 14.23 3.46
CA VAL A 162 -9.33 15.10 4.47
C VAL A 162 -7.85 15.27 4.19
N ARG A 163 -7.45 16.48 3.80
CA ARG A 163 -6.04 16.82 3.50
C ARG A 163 -5.41 17.72 4.55
N TYR A 164 -6.24 18.42 5.31
CA TYR A 164 -5.82 19.38 6.33
C TYR A 164 -6.45 19.04 7.67
N SER A 165 -5.67 19.29 8.72
CA SER A 165 -6.14 19.22 10.09
C SER A 165 -5.88 20.56 10.76
N GLY A 166 -6.56 20.83 11.86
CA GLY A 166 -6.36 22.08 12.56
C GLY A 166 -7.02 22.08 13.91
N TYR A 167 -6.98 23.24 14.54
CA TYR A 167 -7.71 23.49 15.77
C TYR A 167 -8.41 24.84 15.72
N VAL A 168 -9.52 24.94 16.43
CA VAL A 168 -10.27 26.19 16.60
C VAL A 168 -9.52 27.06 17.62
N LYS A 169 -9.37 28.36 17.33
CA LYS A 169 -8.65 29.31 18.16
C LYS A 169 -9.61 30.41 18.63
N GLY A 170 -10.05 30.31 19.89
CA GLY A 170 -11.03 31.22 20.47
C GLY A 170 -12.46 30.78 20.19
N GLU A 171 -13.39 31.74 20.22
CA GLU A 171 -14.81 31.50 20.03
C GLU A 171 -15.19 31.34 18.55
N GLY A 172 -16.26 30.59 18.31
CA GLY A 172 -16.85 30.41 16.98
C GLY A 172 -18.24 31.03 16.92
N GLU A 173 -18.64 31.51 15.75
CA GLU A 173 -19.96 32.06 15.50
C GLU A 173 -20.85 31.00 14.86
N LEU A 174 -21.95 30.64 15.53
CA LEU A 174 -22.99 29.77 14.96
C LEU A 174 -23.82 30.58 13.97
N LEU A 175 -23.73 30.25 12.69
CA LEU A 175 -24.47 30.95 11.63
C LEU A 175 -25.87 30.37 11.46
N GLN A 176 -26.00 29.05 11.48
CA GLN A 176 -27.28 28.35 11.33
C GLN A 176 -27.27 27.06 12.16
N PRO A 177 -28.31 26.79 12.97
CA PRO A 177 -28.43 25.54 13.70
C PRO A 177 -28.62 24.36 12.74
N ALA A 178 -28.37 23.15 13.22
CA ALA A 178 -28.64 21.94 12.45
C ALA A 178 -30.15 21.76 12.24
N ALA A 179 -30.59 21.58 10.99
CA ALA A 179 -31.99 21.32 10.68
C ALA A 179 -32.12 20.13 9.72
N GLY A 180 -32.84 19.08 10.15
CA GLY A 180 -33.32 17.99 9.29
C GLY A 180 -32.25 17.17 8.57
N THR A 181 -30.99 17.16 9.03
CA THR A 181 -29.93 16.38 8.40
C THR A 181 -29.95 14.92 8.87
N LEU A 182 -29.57 14.00 7.97
CA LEU A 182 -29.41 12.58 8.32
C LEU A 182 -28.43 12.41 9.48
N ASP A 183 -27.31 13.14 9.48
CA ASP A 183 -26.32 13.06 10.55
C ASP A 183 -26.82 13.68 11.86
N GLY A 184 -27.70 14.68 11.81
CA GLY A 184 -28.41 15.21 12.98
C GLY A 184 -29.36 14.18 13.59
N LEU A 185 -30.12 13.44 12.75
CA LEU A 185 -30.93 12.31 13.19
C LEU A 185 -30.05 11.23 13.85
N ARG A 186 -28.93 10.88 13.21
CA ARG A 186 -27.96 9.90 13.76
C ARG A 186 -27.41 10.35 15.10
N GLN A 187 -27.08 11.63 15.25
CA GLN A 187 -26.60 12.20 16.52
C GLN A 187 -27.67 12.09 17.61
N GLY A 188 -28.91 12.47 17.30
CA GLY A 188 -30.02 12.37 18.24
C GLY A 188 -30.30 10.94 18.69
N LEU A 189 -30.29 9.98 17.75
CA LEU A 189 -30.44 8.55 18.06
C LEU A 189 -29.26 8.01 18.89
N SER A 190 -28.03 8.44 18.60
CA SER A 190 -26.84 8.07 19.38
C SER A 190 -26.93 8.58 20.82
N GLN A 191 -27.33 9.83 21.01
CA GLN A 191 -27.51 10.44 22.32
C GLN A 191 -28.65 9.77 23.12
N ARG A 192 -29.76 9.42 22.47
CA ARG A 192 -30.86 8.67 23.11
C ARG A 192 -30.39 7.31 23.61
N LEU A 193 -29.74 6.51 22.77
CA LEU A 193 -29.15 5.22 23.18
C LEU A 193 -28.16 5.38 24.34
N GLY A 194 -27.36 6.44 24.34
CA GLY A 194 -26.44 6.73 25.42
C GLY A 194 -27.10 7.09 26.75
N LYS A 195 -28.37 7.54 26.74
CA LYS A 195 -29.15 7.87 27.93
C LYS A 195 -30.02 6.70 28.41
N SER A 196 -30.58 5.89 27.49
CA SER A 196 -31.46 4.76 27.83
C SER A 196 -30.71 3.50 28.29
N VAL A 197 -29.40 3.41 28.09
CA VAL A 197 -28.61 2.23 28.51
C VAL A 197 -27.70 2.57 29.67
N GLU A 198 -27.87 1.88 30.80
CA GLU A 198 -27.12 2.13 32.04
C GLU A 198 -25.62 1.80 31.92
N SER A 199 -25.28 0.69 31.26
CA SER A 199 -23.90 0.25 31.09
C SER A 199 -23.17 1.09 30.02
N PRO A 200 -22.14 1.88 30.38
CA PRO A 200 -21.45 2.75 29.41
C PRO A 200 -20.74 1.97 28.30
N GLY A 201 -20.24 0.76 28.63
CA GLY A 201 -19.57 -0.14 27.69
C GLY A 201 -20.54 -0.72 26.66
N ALA A 202 -21.65 -1.30 27.11
CA ALA A 202 -22.70 -1.79 26.24
C ALA A 202 -23.30 -0.66 25.38
N ALA A 203 -23.59 0.51 25.97
CA ALA A 203 -24.09 1.68 25.27
C ALA A 203 -23.15 2.11 24.13
N ALA A 204 -21.82 2.06 24.33
CA ALA A 204 -20.85 2.37 23.30
C ALA A 204 -20.88 1.36 22.13
N ILE A 205 -21.00 0.06 22.41
CA ILE A 205 -21.10 -0.99 21.39
C ILE A 205 -22.44 -0.87 20.63
N MET A 206 -23.55 -0.64 21.33
CA MET A 206 -24.87 -0.47 20.72
C MET A 206 -24.94 0.75 19.81
N ARG A 207 -24.40 1.90 20.24
CA ARG A 207 -24.30 3.10 19.38
C ARG A 207 -23.49 2.83 18.12
N ALA A 208 -22.42 2.04 18.23
CA ALA A 208 -21.63 1.62 17.07
C ALA A 208 -22.40 0.71 16.11
N LEU A 209 -23.25 -0.19 16.62
CA LEU A 209 -24.07 -1.11 15.82
C LEU A 209 -25.32 -0.45 15.20
N ALA A 210 -25.95 0.50 15.90
CA ALA A 210 -27.19 1.14 15.47
C ALA A 210 -26.94 2.25 14.44
N VAL A 211 -26.03 3.18 14.75
CA VAL A 211 -25.82 4.43 13.99
C VAL A 211 -24.37 4.65 13.54
N GLY A 212 -23.50 3.66 13.79
CA GLY A 212 -22.08 3.72 13.42
C GLY A 212 -21.23 4.62 14.32
N ASP A 213 -21.75 5.07 15.47
CA ASP A 213 -21.01 5.94 16.39
C ASP A 213 -20.06 5.15 17.29
N ARG A 214 -18.76 5.31 17.05
CA ARG A 214 -17.67 4.65 17.79
C ARG A 214 -17.01 5.54 18.84
N SER A 215 -17.57 6.72 19.13
CA SER A 215 -16.97 7.72 20.01
C SER A 215 -16.80 7.25 21.45
N GLY A 216 -17.76 6.47 21.96
CA GLY A 216 -17.76 5.97 23.33
C GLY A 216 -16.90 4.73 23.60
N MET A 217 -16.38 4.05 22.56
CA MET A 217 -15.59 2.83 22.76
C MET A 217 -14.19 3.18 23.25
N ARG A 218 -13.79 2.61 24.38
CA ARG A 218 -12.46 2.77 24.96
C ARG A 218 -11.44 2.00 24.13
N ARG A 219 -10.16 2.33 24.35
CA ARG A 219 -9.05 1.67 23.66
C ARG A 219 -8.97 0.18 24.03
N GLN A 220 -9.10 -0.13 25.33
CA GLN A 220 -9.10 -1.50 25.85
C GLN A 220 -10.19 -2.36 25.19
N ASP A 221 -11.39 -1.80 24.98
CA ASP A 221 -12.48 -2.54 24.33
C ASP A 221 -12.05 -3.00 22.92
N ARG A 222 -11.40 -2.13 22.14
CA ARG A 222 -10.92 -2.46 20.78
C ARG A 222 -9.83 -3.54 20.79
N GLU A 223 -8.98 -3.55 21.80
CA GLU A 223 -7.91 -4.53 21.97
C GLU A 223 -8.50 -5.92 22.28
N VAL A 224 -9.53 -6.01 23.12
CA VAL A 224 -10.26 -7.27 23.39
C VAL A 224 -10.89 -7.82 22.11
N PHE A 225 -11.57 -6.99 21.33
CA PHE A 225 -12.15 -7.43 20.05
C PHE A 225 -11.06 -7.84 19.03
N ALA A 226 -9.90 -7.18 19.03
CA ALA A 226 -8.77 -7.55 18.15
C ALA A 226 -8.15 -8.89 18.57
N ALA A 227 -7.84 -9.06 19.86
CA ALA A 227 -7.24 -10.28 20.42
C ALA A 227 -8.12 -11.52 20.24
N THR A 228 -9.44 -11.37 20.22
CA THR A 228 -10.39 -12.47 20.00
C THR A 228 -10.81 -12.64 18.53
N GLY A 229 -10.30 -11.80 17.62
CA GLY A 229 -10.64 -11.85 16.19
C GLY A 229 -12.09 -11.46 15.87
N THR A 230 -12.71 -10.64 16.70
CA THR A 230 -14.11 -10.19 16.63
C THR A 230 -14.28 -8.71 16.29
N SER A 231 -13.20 -7.98 15.95
CA SER A 231 -13.24 -6.55 15.58
C SER A 231 -14.17 -6.21 14.42
N HIS A 232 -14.54 -7.18 13.59
CA HIS A 232 -15.48 -6.98 12.49
C HIS A 232 -16.95 -6.87 12.96
N LEU A 233 -17.27 -7.34 14.18
CA LEU A 233 -18.61 -7.30 14.75
C LEU A 233 -18.98 -5.90 15.28
N ILE A 234 -18.02 -5.14 15.82
CA ILE A 234 -18.21 -3.75 16.26
C ILE A 234 -18.31 -2.75 15.09
N ALA A 235 -18.23 -3.24 13.86
CA ALA A 235 -18.52 -2.49 12.65
C ALA A 235 -19.86 -2.96 12.08
N ILE A 236 -20.65 -2.05 11.53
CA ILE A 236 -21.85 -2.43 10.76
C ILE A 236 -21.39 -3.23 9.55
N SER A 237 -21.57 -4.54 9.63
CA SER A 237 -21.09 -5.51 8.66
C SER A 237 -22.11 -5.67 7.52
N GLY A 238 -21.64 -6.21 6.39
CA GLY A 238 -22.55 -6.58 5.30
C GLY A 238 -23.58 -7.64 5.69
N LEU A 239 -23.26 -8.46 6.71
CA LEU A 239 -24.19 -9.44 7.28
C LEU A 239 -25.37 -8.75 7.96
N HIS A 240 -25.13 -7.67 8.72
CA HIS A 240 -26.21 -6.92 9.38
C HIS A 240 -27.16 -6.29 8.36
N ILE A 241 -26.62 -5.69 7.30
CA ILE A 241 -27.45 -5.14 6.20
C ILE A 241 -28.23 -6.25 5.49
N CYS A 242 -27.59 -7.38 5.20
CA CYS A 242 -28.25 -8.52 4.59
C CYS A 242 -29.38 -9.09 5.46
N LEU A 243 -29.22 -9.09 6.78
CA LEU A 243 -30.24 -9.53 7.72
C LEU A 243 -31.45 -8.59 7.71
N VAL A 244 -31.22 -7.28 7.87
CA VAL A 244 -32.28 -6.27 7.89
C VAL A 244 -33.04 -6.26 6.56
N SER A 245 -32.31 -6.25 5.43
CA SER A 245 -32.91 -6.34 4.10
C SER A 245 -33.60 -7.68 3.84
N GLY A 246 -33.04 -8.78 4.34
CA GLY A 246 -33.61 -10.12 4.21
C GLY A 246 -34.94 -10.25 4.97
N LEU A 247 -35.02 -9.71 6.19
CA LEU A 247 -36.26 -9.67 6.95
C LEU A 247 -37.32 -8.81 6.25
N ALA A 248 -36.93 -7.63 5.77
CA ALA A 248 -37.82 -6.76 5.00
C ALA A 248 -38.31 -7.42 3.69
N TYR A 249 -37.43 -8.17 3.02
CA TYR A 249 -37.78 -8.97 1.84
C TYR A 249 -38.81 -10.06 2.19
N LEU A 250 -38.56 -10.84 3.25
CA LEU A 250 -39.46 -11.91 3.68
C LEU A 250 -40.82 -11.36 4.11
N LEU A 251 -40.85 -10.26 4.87
CA LEU A 251 -42.08 -9.59 5.28
C LEU A 251 -42.83 -9.02 4.07
N GLY A 252 -42.14 -8.31 3.19
CA GLY A 252 -42.74 -7.77 1.96
C GLY A 252 -43.34 -8.87 1.09
N ARG A 253 -42.62 -9.98 0.92
CA ARG A 253 -43.10 -11.17 0.21
C ARG A 253 -44.34 -11.77 0.89
N PHE A 254 -44.30 -11.95 2.21
CA PHE A 254 -45.40 -12.50 2.99
C PHE A 254 -46.66 -11.64 2.85
N LEU A 255 -46.56 -10.33 3.04
CA LEU A 255 -47.67 -9.39 2.90
C LEU A 255 -48.22 -9.38 1.46
N TRP A 256 -47.34 -9.40 0.46
CA TRP A 256 -47.76 -9.43 -0.95
C TRP A 256 -48.51 -10.72 -1.30
N CYS A 257 -48.05 -11.86 -0.78
CA CYS A 257 -48.73 -13.16 -0.95
C CYS A 257 -50.15 -13.19 -0.35
N ARG A 258 -50.51 -12.28 0.56
CA ARG A 258 -51.88 -12.21 1.11
C ARG A 258 -52.87 -11.56 0.15
N VAL A 259 -52.40 -10.83 -0.86
CA VAL A 259 -53.25 -10.16 -1.84
C VAL A 259 -53.13 -10.85 -3.19
N LEU A 260 -54.00 -11.85 -3.43
CA LEU A 260 -53.98 -12.68 -4.64
C LEU A 260 -54.02 -11.85 -5.94
N ALA A 261 -54.81 -10.78 -5.97
CA ALA A 261 -54.94 -9.89 -7.14
C ALA A 261 -53.61 -9.22 -7.54
N LEU A 262 -52.75 -8.90 -6.56
CA LEU A 262 -51.43 -8.30 -6.80
C LEU A 262 -50.41 -9.34 -7.25
N CYS A 263 -50.49 -10.57 -6.73
CA CYS A 263 -49.65 -11.69 -7.16
C CYS A 263 -49.89 -12.09 -8.62
N ALA A 264 -51.12 -11.95 -9.11
CA ALA A 264 -51.46 -12.21 -10.51
C ALA A 264 -50.78 -11.22 -11.48
N ARG A 265 -50.50 -10.00 -11.02
CA ARG A 265 -49.77 -8.99 -11.82
C ARG A 265 -48.27 -9.15 -11.68
N TRP A 266 -47.76 -9.21 -10.45
CA TRP A 266 -46.34 -9.20 -10.15
C TRP A 266 -45.99 -10.34 -9.19
N PRO A 267 -44.96 -11.17 -9.51
CA PRO A 267 -44.51 -12.22 -8.60
C PRO A 267 -44.09 -11.63 -7.25
N ALA A 268 -44.51 -12.27 -6.15
CA ALA A 268 -44.22 -11.79 -4.80
C ALA A 268 -42.72 -11.64 -4.51
N SER A 269 -41.86 -12.43 -5.16
CA SER A 269 -40.40 -12.29 -5.08
C SER A 269 -39.86 -10.99 -5.68
N VAL A 270 -40.51 -10.48 -6.74
CA VAL A 270 -40.14 -9.21 -7.39
C VAL A 270 -40.70 -8.04 -6.57
N ALA A 271 -41.95 -8.14 -6.11
CA ALA A 271 -42.59 -7.12 -5.30
C ALA A 271 -41.93 -6.92 -3.92
N ALA A 272 -41.23 -7.94 -3.40
CA ALA A 272 -40.47 -7.87 -2.16
C ALA A 272 -39.12 -7.14 -2.29
N VAL A 273 -38.66 -6.82 -3.51
CA VAL A 273 -37.37 -6.15 -3.72
C VAL A 273 -37.33 -4.71 -3.19
N PRO A 274 -38.30 -3.83 -3.50
CA PRO A 274 -38.25 -2.44 -3.02
C PRO A 274 -38.19 -2.32 -1.49
N PRO A 275 -39.01 -3.04 -0.68
CA PRO A 275 -38.88 -3.04 0.78
C PRO A 275 -37.48 -3.46 1.26
N ALA A 276 -36.89 -4.48 0.63
CA ALA A 276 -35.55 -4.97 0.98
C ALA A 276 -34.46 -3.92 0.72
N LEU A 277 -34.51 -3.25 -0.44
CA LEU A 277 -33.58 -2.19 -0.82
C LEU A 277 -33.76 -0.94 0.04
N LEU A 278 -35.01 -0.55 0.34
CA LEU A 278 -35.31 0.58 1.20
C LEU A 278 -34.82 0.35 2.64
N ALA A 279 -35.05 -0.85 3.19
CA ALA A 279 -34.54 -1.19 4.52
C ALA A 279 -33.01 -1.20 4.56
N GLY A 280 -32.36 -1.76 3.53
CA GLY A 280 -30.91 -1.78 3.42
C GLY A 280 -30.29 -0.39 3.26
N ALA A 281 -30.90 0.46 2.42
CA ALA A 281 -30.49 1.84 2.21
C ALA A 281 -30.73 2.68 3.47
N GLY A 282 -31.86 2.48 4.15
CA GLY A 282 -32.19 3.15 5.42
C GLY A 282 -31.17 2.81 6.52
N TYR A 283 -30.83 1.52 6.68
CA TYR A 283 -29.82 1.15 7.67
C TYR A 283 -28.41 1.61 7.27
N ALA A 284 -28.05 1.57 5.98
CA ALA A 284 -26.81 2.16 5.50
C ALA A 284 -26.74 3.68 5.73
N ALA A 285 -27.89 4.38 5.64
CA ALA A 285 -28.01 5.80 5.93
C ALA A 285 -27.85 6.09 7.44
N LEU A 286 -28.50 5.30 8.31
CA LEU A 286 -28.30 5.39 9.77
C LEU A 286 -26.84 5.15 10.16
N ALA A 287 -26.13 4.29 9.42
CA ALA A 287 -24.70 4.05 9.56
C ALA A 287 -23.78 5.15 8.97
N GLY A 288 -24.35 6.23 8.42
CA GLY A 288 -23.59 7.33 7.81
C GLY A 288 -22.96 6.98 6.45
N PHE A 289 -23.49 5.97 5.75
CA PHE A 289 -22.90 5.43 4.53
C PHE A 289 -21.40 5.15 4.67
N SER A 290 -20.97 4.55 5.78
CA SER A 290 -19.58 4.10 5.93
C SER A 290 -19.15 3.17 4.77
N LEU A 291 -17.87 3.12 4.44
CA LEU A 291 -17.37 2.28 3.33
C LEU A 291 -17.86 0.80 3.38
N PRO A 292 -17.88 0.11 4.54
CA PRO A 292 -18.45 -1.24 4.63
C PRO A 292 -19.94 -1.32 4.25
N THR A 293 -20.74 -0.34 4.67
CA THR A 293 -22.18 -0.34 4.41
C THR A 293 -22.50 -0.01 2.96
N GLN A 294 -21.72 0.87 2.32
CA GLN A 294 -21.83 1.13 0.89
C GLN A 294 -21.55 -0.13 0.06
N ARG A 295 -20.48 -0.89 0.37
CA ARG A 295 -20.16 -2.13 -0.35
C ARG A 295 -21.27 -3.18 -0.21
N ALA A 296 -21.81 -3.34 1.00
CA ALA A 296 -22.91 -4.26 1.24
C ALA A 296 -24.18 -3.84 0.49
N LEU A 297 -24.52 -2.55 0.49
CA LEU A 297 -25.67 -2.02 -0.24
C LEU A 297 -25.52 -2.20 -1.76
N ILE A 298 -24.33 -1.98 -2.31
CA ILE A 298 -24.04 -2.23 -3.73
C ILE A 298 -24.22 -3.71 -4.05
N MET A 299 -23.70 -4.61 -3.21
CA MET A 299 -23.84 -6.05 -3.41
C MET A 299 -25.31 -6.50 -3.34
N LEU A 300 -26.07 -5.97 -2.38
CA LEU A 300 -27.51 -6.16 -2.27
C LEU A 300 -28.23 -5.66 -3.52
N ALA A 301 -27.92 -4.46 -3.99
CA ALA A 301 -28.51 -3.85 -5.19
C ALA A 301 -28.23 -4.67 -6.45
N VAL A 302 -27.03 -5.24 -6.59
CA VAL A 302 -26.69 -6.13 -7.72
C VAL A 302 -27.54 -7.40 -7.70
N ILE A 303 -27.68 -8.04 -6.54
CA ILE A 303 -28.46 -9.29 -6.40
C ILE A 303 -29.95 -9.01 -6.62
N MET A 304 -30.47 -7.96 -5.98
CA MET A 304 -31.88 -7.57 -6.08
C MET A 304 -32.22 -7.05 -7.48
N GLY A 305 -31.31 -6.32 -8.13
CA GLY A 305 -31.45 -5.89 -9.52
C GLY A 305 -31.51 -7.07 -10.49
N ALA A 306 -30.71 -8.11 -10.27
CA ALA A 306 -30.81 -9.35 -11.05
C ALA A 306 -32.17 -10.03 -10.88
N LEU A 307 -32.73 -10.02 -9.65
CA LEU A 307 -34.06 -10.55 -9.38
C LEU A 307 -35.16 -9.72 -10.06
N LEU A 308 -35.07 -8.39 -10.03
CA LEU A 308 -35.99 -7.48 -10.76
C LEU A 308 -35.94 -7.72 -12.26
N LEU A 309 -34.73 -7.85 -12.82
CA LEU A 309 -34.50 -8.13 -14.24
C LEU A 309 -34.80 -9.58 -14.62
N ARG A 310 -35.15 -10.44 -13.65
CA ARG A 310 -35.38 -11.89 -13.82
C ARG A 310 -34.20 -12.59 -14.52
N ARG A 311 -32.98 -12.17 -14.20
CA ARG A 311 -31.74 -12.73 -14.74
C ARG A 311 -31.06 -13.56 -13.66
N HIS A 312 -30.62 -14.77 -14.03
CA HIS A 312 -29.75 -15.56 -13.17
C HIS A 312 -28.32 -15.03 -13.25
N LEU A 313 -27.86 -14.38 -12.19
CA LEU A 313 -26.45 -14.03 -12.03
C LEU A 313 -25.73 -15.14 -11.27
N HIS A 314 -24.64 -15.63 -11.84
CA HIS A 314 -23.73 -16.50 -11.12
C HIS A 314 -23.04 -15.70 -9.98
N PRO A 315 -22.79 -16.26 -8.78
CA PRO A 315 -22.24 -15.50 -7.65
C PRO A 315 -20.93 -14.76 -7.95
N LEU A 316 -20.01 -15.37 -8.71
CA LEU A 316 -18.78 -14.69 -9.15
C LEU A 316 -19.05 -13.50 -10.09
N GLN A 317 -20.12 -13.55 -10.88
CA GLN A 317 -20.51 -12.44 -11.75
C GLN A 317 -21.08 -11.29 -10.90
N ALA A 318 -21.97 -11.60 -9.96
CA ALA A 318 -22.48 -10.61 -9.00
C ALA A 318 -21.34 -9.96 -8.22
N MET A 319 -20.38 -10.76 -7.73
CA MET A 319 -19.18 -10.25 -7.05
C MET A 319 -18.32 -9.38 -7.97
N ALA A 320 -18.13 -9.74 -9.24
CA ALA A 320 -17.38 -8.91 -10.19
C ALA A 320 -18.06 -7.58 -10.49
N ILE A 321 -19.39 -7.52 -10.68
CA ILE A 321 -20.04 -6.23 -10.95
C ILE A 321 -20.08 -5.39 -9.66
N ALA A 322 -20.31 -6.00 -8.49
CA ALA A 322 -20.22 -5.29 -7.22
C ALA A 322 -18.82 -4.71 -6.98
N LEU A 323 -17.77 -5.49 -7.23
CA LEU A 323 -16.37 -5.07 -7.20
C LEU A 323 -16.12 -3.87 -8.13
N LEU A 324 -16.59 -3.97 -9.38
CA LEU A 324 -16.46 -2.90 -10.37
C LEU A 324 -17.18 -1.62 -9.92
N LEU A 325 -18.43 -1.73 -9.45
CA LEU A 325 -19.23 -0.59 -9.01
C LEU A 325 -18.63 0.11 -7.78
N VAL A 326 -18.13 -0.65 -6.81
CA VAL A 326 -17.46 -0.10 -5.63
C VAL A 326 -16.23 0.71 -6.04
N VAL A 327 -15.42 0.17 -6.94
CA VAL A 327 -14.16 0.79 -7.35
C VAL A 327 -14.37 1.96 -8.32
N ILE A 328 -15.45 1.94 -9.13
CA ILE A 328 -15.90 3.09 -9.94
C ILE A 328 -16.53 4.19 -9.07
N ARG A 329 -17.05 3.86 -7.89
CA ARG A 329 -17.59 4.87 -6.98
C ARG A 329 -16.49 5.55 -6.18
N ASP A 330 -15.49 4.78 -5.76
CA ASP A 330 -14.33 5.22 -4.99
C ASP A 330 -13.12 4.31 -5.27
N PRO A 331 -12.18 4.72 -6.15
CA PRO A 331 -10.99 3.93 -6.44
C PRO A 331 -10.05 3.80 -5.24
N LEU A 332 -10.07 4.75 -4.29
CA LEU A 332 -9.23 4.72 -3.09
C LEU A 332 -9.68 3.65 -2.09
N SER A 333 -10.89 3.10 -2.26
CA SER A 333 -11.39 1.99 -1.43
C SER A 333 -10.42 0.79 -1.41
N LEU A 334 -9.61 0.61 -2.46
CA LEU A 334 -8.56 -0.41 -2.57
C LEU A 334 -7.44 -0.28 -1.52
N GLN A 335 -7.24 0.92 -0.95
CA GLN A 335 -6.28 1.14 0.13
C GLN A 335 -6.82 0.73 1.50
N SER A 336 -8.14 0.54 1.62
CA SER A 336 -8.73 0.11 2.88
C SER A 336 -8.58 -1.40 3.08
N ALA A 337 -8.09 -1.83 4.25
CA ALA A 337 -8.06 -3.26 4.61
C ALA A 337 -9.45 -3.91 4.50
N GLY A 338 -10.50 -3.17 4.88
CA GLY A 338 -11.88 -3.65 4.85
C GLY A 338 -12.39 -4.02 3.44
N PHE A 339 -11.86 -3.42 2.38
CA PHE A 339 -12.17 -3.82 1.01
C PHE A 339 -11.71 -5.25 0.74
N TRP A 340 -10.44 -5.54 1.02
CA TRP A 340 -9.81 -6.85 0.79
C TRP A 340 -10.43 -7.92 1.68
N LEU A 341 -10.67 -7.62 2.95
CA LEU A 341 -11.33 -8.53 3.87
C LEU A 341 -12.77 -8.86 3.42
N SER A 342 -13.52 -7.88 2.89
CA SER A 342 -14.90 -8.08 2.43
C SER A 342 -14.97 -8.97 1.18
N PHE A 343 -14.30 -8.59 0.10
CA PHE A 343 -14.35 -9.37 -1.16
C PHE A 343 -13.59 -10.70 -1.03
N GLY A 344 -12.51 -10.73 -0.24
CA GLY A 344 -11.77 -11.95 0.09
C GLY A 344 -12.65 -12.96 0.84
N ALA A 345 -13.35 -12.53 1.89
CA ALA A 345 -14.23 -13.41 2.66
C ALA A 345 -15.33 -14.03 1.80
N VAL A 346 -16.01 -13.22 0.97
CA VAL A 346 -17.05 -13.70 0.04
C VAL A 346 -16.47 -14.67 -0.98
N GLY A 347 -15.28 -14.38 -1.53
CA GLY A 347 -14.59 -15.26 -2.47
C GLY A 347 -14.23 -16.62 -1.86
N ILE A 348 -13.67 -16.62 -0.64
CA ILE A 348 -13.33 -17.84 0.11
C ILE A 348 -14.59 -18.64 0.43
N LEU A 349 -15.63 -17.98 0.96
CA LEU A 349 -16.89 -18.62 1.30
C LEU A 349 -17.52 -19.24 0.05
N TYR A 350 -17.50 -18.58 -1.10
CA TYR A 350 -18.01 -19.15 -2.36
C TYR A 350 -17.25 -20.43 -2.78
N LEU A 351 -15.91 -20.43 -2.66
CA LEU A 351 -15.08 -21.59 -3.00
C LEU A 351 -15.35 -22.80 -2.08
N VAL A 352 -15.67 -22.55 -0.81
CA VAL A 352 -15.84 -23.57 0.24
C VAL A 352 -17.30 -24.00 0.44
N ALA A 353 -18.23 -23.06 0.50
CA ALA A 353 -19.66 -23.30 0.76
C ALA A 353 -20.33 -24.14 -0.34
N SER A 354 -19.78 -24.12 -1.56
CA SER A 354 -20.25 -25.00 -2.64
C SER A 354 -19.90 -26.49 -2.44
N ARG A 355 -19.17 -26.85 -1.36
CA ARG A 355 -18.51 -28.18 -1.24
C ARG A 355 -18.67 -28.90 0.10
N GLY A 356 -19.14 -28.25 1.16
CA GLY A 356 -19.33 -28.89 2.48
C GLY A 356 -20.79 -29.29 2.74
N LYS A 357 -21.10 -30.58 2.77
CA LYS A 357 -22.37 -31.12 3.30
C LYS A 357 -22.08 -31.88 4.59
N GLY A 358 -22.76 -31.54 5.70
CA GLY A 358 -22.62 -32.24 6.99
C GLY A 358 -22.69 -31.33 8.22
N ARG A 359 -22.80 -31.95 9.41
CA ARG A 359 -22.97 -31.27 10.71
C ARG A 359 -21.81 -30.33 11.09
N TRP A 360 -20.62 -30.58 10.56
CA TRP A 360 -19.40 -29.80 10.84
C TRP A 360 -19.11 -28.71 9.80
N SER A 361 -20.01 -28.51 8.83
CA SER A 361 -19.81 -27.55 7.73
C SER A 361 -19.60 -26.12 8.22
N TRP A 362 -20.23 -25.72 9.34
CA TRP A 362 -20.11 -24.38 9.90
C TRP A 362 -18.72 -24.14 10.52
N LEU A 363 -18.19 -25.11 11.28
CA LEU A 363 -16.81 -25.05 11.78
C LEU A 363 -15.82 -24.96 10.62
N TRP A 364 -16.02 -25.79 9.58
CA TRP A 364 -15.14 -25.78 8.41
C TRP A 364 -15.14 -24.43 7.68
N GLN A 365 -16.29 -23.76 7.57
CA GLN A 365 -16.39 -22.41 7.00
C GLN A 365 -15.63 -21.37 7.84
N GLN A 366 -15.73 -21.42 9.17
CA GLN A 366 -15.00 -20.50 10.07
C GLN A 366 -13.48 -20.67 9.94
N PHE A 367 -13.00 -21.91 9.95
CA PHE A 367 -11.58 -22.21 9.72
C PHE A 367 -11.11 -21.76 8.33
N SER A 368 -11.92 -22.01 7.30
CA SER A 368 -11.60 -21.63 5.93
C SER A 368 -11.47 -20.12 5.75
N ILE A 369 -12.39 -19.34 6.33
CA ILE A 369 -12.33 -17.86 6.27
C ILE A 369 -11.11 -17.37 7.04
N SER A 370 -10.89 -17.87 8.26
CA SER A 370 -9.78 -17.43 9.11
C SER A 370 -8.42 -17.69 8.43
N LEU A 371 -8.23 -18.88 7.87
CA LEU A 371 -7.01 -19.24 7.17
C LEU A 371 -6.88 -18.53 5.81
N GLY A 372 -7.98 -18.44 5.05
CA GLY A 372 -7.97 -17.81 3.74
C GLY A 372 -7.74 -16.30 3.78
N LEU A 373 -8.17 -15.62 4.84
CA LEU A 373 -7.92 -14.19 5.06
C LEU A 373 -6.57 -13.90 5.72
N MET A 374 -5.92 -14.91 6.32
CA MET A 374 -4.65 -14.75 7.02
C MET A 374 -3.56 -14.02 6.18
N PRO A 375 -3.35 -14.32 4.88
CA PRO A 375 -2.34 -13.59 4.10
C PRO A 375 -2.67 -12.10 3.97
N ILE A 376 -3.97 -11.75 3.88
CA ILE A 376 -4.42 -10.36 3.81
C ILE A 376 -4.21 -9.68 5.17
N LEU A 377 -4.51 -10.37 6.27
CA LEU A 377 -4.30 -9.86 7.63
C LEU A 377 -2.81 -9.61 7.92
N ILE A 378 -1.92 -10.54 7.56
CA ILE A 378 -0.46 -10.38 7.69
C ILE A 378 0.03 -9.22 6.82
N TRP A 379 -0.40 -9.16 5.56
CA TRP A 379 0.00 -8.09 4.65
C TRP A 379 -0.45 -6.70 5.15
N GLN A 380 -1.63 -6.62 5.76
CA GLN A 380 -2.17 -5.42 6.38
C GLN A 380 -1.69 -5.22 7.83
N GLN A 381 -0.78 -6.08 8.33
CA GLN A 381 -0.19 -6.05 9.67
C GLN A 381 -1.23 -6.00 10.80
N MET A 382 -2.37 -6.65 10.57
CA MET A 382 -3.44 -6.78 11.55
C MET A 382 -3.16 -7.94 12.49
N ASP A 383 -3.62 -7.84 13.74
CA ASP A 383 -3.48 -8.90 14.73
C ASP A 383 -4.17 -10.18 14.23
N LEU A 384 -3.47 -11.31 14.35
CA LEU A 384 -4.05 -12.63 14.13
C LEU A 384 -4.60 -13.14 15.46
N SER A 385 -5.69 -13.90 15.42
CA SER A 385 -6.23 -14.54 16.61
C SER A 385 -6.47 -16.01 16.30
N LEU A 386 -5.76 -16.89 17.00
CA LEU A 386 -5.96 -18.34 16.94
C LEU A 386 -7.35 -18.74 17.43
N LEU A 387 -7.91 -17.94 18.34
CA LEU A 387 -9.25 -18.14 18.90
C LEU A 387 -10.37 -17.72 17.95
N SER A 388 -10.07 -16.95 16.90
CA SER A 388 -11.07 -16.36 15.99
C SER A 388 -12.10 -17.36 15.45
N PRO A 389 -11.75 -18.56 14.93
CA PRO A 389 -12.75 -19.49 14.39
C PRO A 389 -13.75 -19.98 15.45
N LEU A 390 -13.27 -20.22 16.68
CA LEU A 390 -14.09 -20.74 17.79
C LEU A 390 -14.98 -19.63 18.36
N VAL A 391 -14.41 -18.45 18.59
CA VAL A 391 -15.15 -17.30 19.10
C VAL A 391 -16.22 -16.88 18.11
N ASN A 392 -15.93 -16.83 16.81
CA ASN A 392 -16.88 -16.42 15.78
C ASN A 392 -18.03 -17.41 15.57
N LEU A 393 -17.88 -18.68 15.98
CA LEU A 393 -18.98 -19.65 15.97
C LEU A 393 -20.11 -19.24 16.91
N ALA A 394 -19.79 -18.64 18.06
CA ALA A 394 -20.76 -18.14 19.02
C ALA A 394 -21.10 -16.66 18.77
N ALA A 395 -20.09 -15.84 18.46
CA ALA A 395 -20.22 -14.40 18.35
C ALA A 395 -21.10 -13.99 17.16
N ILE A 396 -20.93 -14.60 15.98
CA ILE A 396 -21.68 -14.22 14.78
C ILE A 396 -23.19 -14.48 14.96
N PRO A 397 -23.65 -15.69 15.39
CA PRO A 397 -25.07 -15.92 15.65
C PRO A 397 -25.63 -15.02 16.76
N LEU A 398 -24.90 -14.84 17.86
CA LEU A 398 -25.32 -13.96 18.96
C LEU A 398 -25.56 -12.53 18.47
N PHE A 399 -24.59 -11.95 17.76
CA PHE A 399 -24.71 -10.59 17.25
C PHE A 399 -25.79 -10.46 16.18
N SER A 400 -25.87 -11.43 15.27
CA SER A 400 -26.79 -11.36 14.14
C SER A 400 -28.23 -11.64 14.54
N LEU A 401 -28.50 -12.59 15.44
CA LEU A 401 -29.86 -13.01 15.77
C LEU A 401 -30.45 -12.30 16.97
N LEU A 402 -29.63 -11.89 17.94
CA LEU A 402 -30.09 -11.31 19.20
C LEU A 402 -29.71 -9.84 19.32
N VAL A 403 -28.42 -9.51 19.23
CA VAL A 403 -27.94 -8.15 19.54
C VAL A 403 -28.42 -7.12 18.53
N VAL A 404 -28.11 -7.29 17.24
CA VAL A 404 -28.45 -6.27 16.23
C VAL A 404 -29.97 -6.09 16.10
N PRO A 405 -30.79 -7.17 15.99
CA PRO A 405 -32.24 -7.03 16.02
C PRO A 405 -32.76 -6.39 17.31
N GLY A 406 -32.23 -6.79 18.47
CA GLY A 406 -32.61 -6.23 19.78
C GLY A 406 -32.32 -4.73 19.89
N VAL A 407 -31.14 -4.29 19.44
CA VAL A 407 -30.76 -2.87 19.42
C VAL A 407 -31.64 -2.07 18.46
N LEU A 408 -31.86 -2.55 17.24
CA LEU A 408 -32.64 -1.81 16.24
C LEU A 408 -34.13 -1.75 16.60
N LEU A 409 -34.70 -2.86 17.07
CA LEU A 409 -36.10 -2.91 17.52
C LEU A 409 -36.29 -2.14 18.82
N GLY A 410 -35.38 -2.30 19.79
CA GLY A 410 -35.40 -1.54 21.05
C GLY A 410 -35.34 -0.04 20.80
N LEU A 411 -34.44 0.42 19.92
CA LEU A 411 -34.36 1.82 19.53
C LEU A 411 -35.62 2.31 18.82
N LEU A 412 -36.21 1.51 17.93
CA LEU A 412 -37.45 1.86 17.25
C LEU A 412 -38.61 2.02 18.24
N LEU A 413 -38.76 1.07 19.17
CA LEU A 413 -39.80 1.10 20.20
C LEU A 413 -39.59 2.25 21.20
N GLU A 414 -38.34 2.52 21.55
CA GLU A 414 -37.96 3.64 22.42
C GLU A 414 -38.36 4.98 21.79
N VAL A 415 -38.13 5.13 20.48
CA VAL A 415 -38.52 6.35 19.75
C VAL A 415 -40.04 6.51 19.63
N LEU A 416 -40.79 5.41 19.49
CA LEU A 416 -42.23 5.44 19.25
C LEU A 416 -43.08 5.52 20.54
N ALA A 417 -42.68 4.82 21.60
CA ALA A 417 -43.50 4.62 22.80
C ALA A 417 -42.72 4.68 24.12
N GLY A 418 -41.39 4.75 24.10
CA GLY A 418 -40.54 4.60 25.30
C GLY A 418 -40.57 3.17 25.82
N TRP A 419 -41.64 2.77 26.50
CA TRP A 419 -41.86 1.38 26.91
C TRP A 419 -42.60 0.59 25.80
N PRO A 420 -42.20 -0.65 25.45
CA PRO A 420 -41.18 -1.51 26.07
C PRO A 420 -39.76 -1.41 25.44
N GLY A 421 -39.44 -0.31 24.76
CA GLY A 421 -38.16 -0.08 24.09
C GLY A 421 -36.96 -0.08 25.03
N ASP A 422 -37.01 0.74 26.09
CA ASP A 422 -35.99 0.79 27.14
C ASP A 422 -35.68 -0.60 27.74
N TRP A 423 -36.71 -1.37 28.09
CA TRP A 423 -36.56 -2.73 28.63
C TRP A 423 -35.80 -3.66 27.67
N LEU A 424 -36.12 -3.61 26.38
CA LEU A 424 -35.44 -4.42 25.36
C LEU A 424 -33.98 -3.97 25.16
N LEU A 425 -33.72 -2.66 25.21
CA LEU A 425 -32.35 -2.11 25.14
C LEU A 425 -31.52 -2.58 26.33
N GLN A 426 -32.06 -2.49 27.54
CA GLN A 426 -31.38 -2.94 28.76
C GLN A 426 -31.14 -4.45 28.78
N GLY A 427 -32.13 -5.25 28.35
CA GLY A 427 -31.96 -6.69 28.19
C GLY A 427 -30.86 -7.05 27.18
N THR A 428 -30.77 -6.29 26.08
CA THR A 428 -29.69 -6.46 25.10
C THR A 428 -28.34 -6.03 25.65
N ALA A 429 -28.31 -5.02 26.54
CA ALA A 429 -27.08 -4.51 27.16
C ALA A 429 -26.51 -5.52 28.15
N TRP A 430 -27.38 -6.13 28.97
CA TRP A 430 -27.02 -7.21 29.86
C TRP A 430 -26.39 -8.40 29.10
N LEU A 431 -27.01 -8.80 27.99
CA LEU A 431 -26.49 -9.88 27.13
C LEU A 431 -25.11 -9.54 26.56
N LEU A 432 -24.93 -8.30 26.09
CA LEU A 432 -23.65 -7.81 25.56
C LEU A 432 -22.55 -7.78 26.64
N ASP A 433 -22.85 -7.29 27.84
CA ASP A 433 -21.88 -7.24 28.93
C ASP A 433 -21.45 -8.64 29.38
N GLY A 434 -22.41 -9.57 29.48
CA GLY A 434 -22.11 -10.97 29.79
C GLY A 434 -21.17 -11.60 28.76
N PHE A 435 -21.46 -11.38 27.47
CA PHE A 435 -20.60 -11.86 26.39
C PHE A 435 -19.23 -11.17 26.36
N TYR A 436 -19.18 -9.86 26.60
CA TYR A 436 -17.94 -9.09 26.63
C TYR A 436 -16.99 -9.57 27.73
N ARG A 437 -17.50 -9.93 28.92
CA ARG A 437 -16.68 -10.53 30.00
C ARG A 437 -16.02 -11.85 29.55
N VAL A 438 -16.73 -12.68 28.77
CA VAL A 438 -16.16 -13.91 28.20
C VAL A 438 -15.06 -13.58 27.19
N LEU A 439 -15.25 -12.58 26.34
CA LEU A 439 -14.21 -12.13 25.41
C LEU A 439 -12.98 -11.59 26.14
N GLU A 440 -13.17 -10.81 27.20
CA GLU A 440 -12.07 -10.28 28.01
C GLU A 440 -11.28 -11.41 28.67
N TRP A 441 -11.97 -12.42 29.21
CA TRP A 441 -11.33 -13.60 29.77
C TRP A 441 -10.54 -14.35 28.70
N LEU A 442 -11.11 -14.63 27.52
CA LEU A 442 -10.43 -15.30 26.40
C LEU A 442 -9.23 -14.50 25.87
N ALA A 443 -9.33 -13.17 25.82
CA ALA A 443 -8.27 -12.31 25.33
C ALA A 443 -6.97 -12.45 26.15
N ARG A 444 -7.08 -12.74 27.46
CA ARG A 444 -5.92 -12.99 28.34
C ARG A 444 -5.15 -14.26 27.98
N TRP A 445 -5.80 -15.21 27.32
CA TRP A 445 -5.21 -16.48 26.89
C TRP A 445 -4.67 -16.45 25.46
N ASN A 446 -4.85 -15.36 24.72
CA ASN A 446 -4.29 -15.24 23.39
C ASN A 446 -2.81 -14.83 23.50
N PRO A 447 -1.84 -15.72 23.22
CA PRO A 447 -0.43 -15.35 23.28
C PRO A 447 -0.15 -14.19 22.32
N GLN A 448 0.70 -13.25 22.74
CA GLN A 448 1.18 -12.19 21.85
C GLN A 448 2.07 -12.83 20.78
N LEU A 449 1.62 -12.78 19.53
CA LEU A 449 2.17 -13.55 18.42
C LEU A 449 3.70 -13.40 18.27
N SER A 450 4.42 -14.46 18.62
CA SER A 450 5.84 -14.63 18.32
C SER A 450 6.03 -15.30 16.95
N GLY A 451 7.24 -15.24 16.37
CA GLY A 451 7.57 -15.92 15.11
C GLY A 451 7.30 -17.43 15.08
N ARG A 452 7.15 -18.08 16.24
CA ARG A 452 6.78 -19.50 16.39
C ARG A 452 5.33 -19.79 16.00
N GLU A 453 4.43 -18.83 16.13
CA GLU A 453 3.02 -19.01 15.79
C GLU A 453 2.76 -18.92 14.29
N LEU A 454 3.64 -18.24 13.55
CA LEU A 454 3.65 -18.25 12.08
C LEU A 454 3.91 -19.67 11.54
N LEU A 455 4.75 -20.46 12.22
CA LEU A 455 5.00 -21.86 11.90
C LEU A 455 3.78 -22.74 12.20
N LEU A 456 3.06 -22.49 13.29
CA LEU A 456 1.80 -23.19 13.61
C LEU A 456 0.71 -22.90 12.57
N TRP A 457 0.61 -21.66 12.10
CA TRP A 457 -0.32 -21.31 11.03
C TRP A 457 0.09 -21.87 9.67
N LEU A 458 1.38 -21.93 9.35
CA LEU A 458 1.88 -22.62 8.17
C LEU A 458 1.55 -24.12 8.24
N LEU A 459 1.68 -24.74 9.41
CA LEU A 459 1.27 -26.13 9.64
C LEU A 459 -0.24 -26.31 9.45
N LEU A 460 -1.07 -25.43 10.01
CA LEU A 460 -2.52 -25.43 9.82
C LEU A 460 -2.92 -25.18 8.36
N ALA A 461 -2.17 -24.35 7.64
CA ALA A 461 -2.35 -24.11 6.21
C ALA A 461 -2.05 -25.37 5.39
N VAL A 462 -0.95 -26.07 5.71
CA VAL A 462 -0.58 -27.35 5.09
C VAL A 462 -1.64 -28.41 5.38
N VAL A 463 -2.13 -28.52 6.62
CA VAL A 463 -3.20 -29.44 7.01
C VAL A 463 -4.52 -29.10 6.29
N PHE A 464 -4.84 -27.81 6.14
CA PHE A 464 -6.01 -27.36 5.39
C PHE A 464 -5.89 -27.64 3.89
N VAL A 465 -4.71 -27.44 3.31
CA VAL A 465 -4.43 -27.79 1.91
C VAL A 465 -4.52 -29.31 1.73
N ALA A 466 -4.04 -30.12 2.68
CA ALA A 466 -4.19 -31.57 2.65
C ALA A 466 -5.67 -32.02 2.81
N GLY A 467 -6.44 -31.35 3.67
CA GLY A 467 -7.87 -31.59 3.86
C GLY A 467 -8.69 -31.21 2.63
N THR A 468 -8.40 -30.06 2.01
CA THR A 468 -9.04 -29.62 0.77
C THR A 468 -8.62 -30.48 -0.42
N TRP A 469 -7.36 -30.95 -0.48
CA TRP A 469 -6.89 -31.91 -1.49
C TRP A 469 -7.70 -33.20 -1.48
N ARG A 470 -7.99 -33.74 -0.28
CA ARG A 470 -8.87 -34.91 -0.10
C ARG A 470 -10.29 -34.67 -0.62
N ILE A 471 -10.82 -33.46 -0.47
CA ILE A 471 -12.16 -33.06 -0.95
C ILE A 471 -12.15 -32.73 -2.46
N LEU A 472 -11.00 -32.38 -3.04
CA LEU A 472 -10.84 -31.86 -4.40
C LEU A 472 -10.29 -32.88 -5.41
N GLN A 473 -10.33 -34.18 -5.10
CA GLN A 473 -9.91 -35.24 -6.02
C GLN A 473 -10.69 -35.13 -7.35
N GLY A 474 -10.02 -34.66 -8.43
CA GLY A 474 -10.55 -34.72 -9.79
C GLY A 474 -10.39 -33.50 -10.72
N ARG A 475 -9.81 -32.35 -10.31
CA ARG A 475 -9.64 -31.20 -11.24
C ARG A 475 -8.27 -30.52 -11.11
N ARG A 476 -7.49 -30.46 -12.20
CA ARG A 476 -6.17 -29.77 -12.31
C ARG A 476 -6.12 -28.35 -11.71
N ARG A 477 -7.25 -27.65 -11.56
CA ARG A 477 -7.36 -26.32 -10.93
C ARG A 477 -7.18 -26.33 -9.40
N SER A 478 -7.41 -27.46 -8.71
CA SER A 478 -7.18 -27.59 -7.26
C SER A 478 -5.70 -27.66 -6.92
N LEU A 479 -4.88 -28.22 -7.81
CA LEU A 479 -3.41 -28.30 -7.67
C LEU A 479 -2.76 -26.90 -7.72
N VAL A 480 -3.28 -26.01 -8.57
CA VAL A 480 -2.82 -24.61 -8.64
C VAL A 480 -3.14 -23.85 -7.36
N LEU A 481 -4.34 -24.01 -6.79
CA LEU A 481 -4.71 -23.38 -5.51
C LEU A 481 -3.93 -23.99 -4.32
N ALA A 482 -3.69 -25.30 -4.34
CA ALA A 482 -2.93 -26.02 -3.33
C ALA A 482 -1.43 -25.67 -3.32
N VAL A 483 -0.87 -25.22 -4.45
CA VAL A 483 0.54 -24.79 -4.55
C VAL A 483 0.68 -23.27 -4.41
N ALA A 484 -0.21 -22.50 -5.05
CA ALA A 484 -0.13 -21.04 -5.05
C ALA A 484 -0.43 -20.44 -3.68
N MET A 485 -1.33 -21.02 -2.88
CA MET A 485 -1.70 -20.47 -1.58
C MET A 485 -0.58 -20.63 -0.54
N PRO A 486 0.08 -21.80 -0.39
CA PRO A 486 1.30 -21.93 0.39
C PRO A 486 2.46 -21.09 -0.15
N ALA A 487 2.62 -20.96 -1.47
CA ALA A 487 3.67 -20.12 -2.05
C ALA A 487 3.46 -18.63 -1.75
N VAL A 488 2.22 -18.14 -1.83
CA VAL A 488 1.84 -16.78 -1.44
C VAL A 488 2.03 -16.59 0.06
N MET A 489 1.65 -17.57 0.89
CA MET A 489 1.92 -17.53 2.33
C MET A 489 3.43 -17.48 2.62
N LEU A 490 4.24 -18.33 1.99
CA LEU A 490 5.69 -18.38 2.17
C LEU A 490 6.36 -17.06 1.72
N LEU A 491 5.88 -16.47 0.61
CA LEU A 491 6.32 -15.15 0.14
C LEU A 491 5.93 -14.02 1.11
N SER A 492 4.72 -14.06 1.68
CA SER A 492 4.28 -13.11 2.72
C SER A 492 5.09 -13.24 4.01
N VAL A 493 5.50 -14.46 4.37
CA VAL A 493 6.36 -14.75 5.54
C VAL A 493 7.80 -14.30 5.32
N ARG A 494 8.35 -14.43 4.10
CA ARG A 494 9.71 -14.00 3.80
C ARG A 494 9.93 -12.49 4.00
N GLY A 495 8.88 -11.69 3.85
CA GLY A 495 8.90 -10.25 4.18
C GLY A 495 8.94 -9.94 5.68
N PHE A 496 8.57 -10.89 6.54
CA PHE A 496 8.60 -10.77 8.01
C PHE A 496 9.96 -11.17 8.61
N LEU A 497 10.74 -11.98 7.89
CA LEU A 497 12.09 -12.38 8.29
C LEU A 497 13.10 -11.38 7.74
N SER A 498 13.10 -10.16 8.28
CA SER A 498 14.17 -9.19 7.99
C SER A 498 15.52 -9.83 8.35
N PRO A 499 16.46 -9.99 7.41
CA PRO A 499 17.71 -10.69 7.68
C PRO A 499 18.43 -10.05 8.86
N ARG A 500 18.99 -10.88 9.73
CA ARG A 500 19.77 -10.42 10.88
C ARG A 500 21.09 -9.80 10.39
N PRO A 501 21.63 -8.80 11.10
CA PRO A 501 22.98 -8.30 10.88
C PRO A 501 23.98 -9.46 11.00
N ALA A 502 25.11 -9.37 10.29
CA ALA A 502 26.20 -10.32 10.48
C ALA A 502 26.90 -10.10 11.83
N VAL A 503 27.68 -11.08 12.29
CA VAL A 503 28.57 -10.90 13.45
C VAL A 503 29.56 -9.76 13.17
N ASN A 504 29.94 -9.00 14.20
CA ASN A 504 30.73 -7.77 14.12
C ASN A 504 30.05 -6.67 13.27
N SER A 505 28.71 -6.66 13.20
CA SER A 505 27.98 -5.63 12.49
C SER A 505 26.70 -5.28 13.23
N PHE A 506 26.28 -4.03 13.09
CA PHE A 506 25.03 -3.56 13.68
C PHE A 506 24.26 -2.65 12.74
N GLU A 507 22.98 -2.50 12.99
CA GLU A 507 22.09 -1.63 12.22
C GLU A 507 21.46 -0.61 13.15
N LEU A 508 21.42 0.64 12.69
CA LEU A 508 20.67 1.72 13.31
C LEU A 508 19.39 1.95 12.53
N GLN A 509 18.28 2.10 13.24
CA GLN A 509 17.07 2.72 12.72
C GLN A 509 16.62 3.85 13.65
N LEU A 510 16.78 5.10 13.20
CA LEU A 510 16.15 6.26 13.84
C LEU A 510 14.71 6.36 13.31
N LEU A 511 13.72 6.27 14.20
CA LEU A 511 12.31 6.25 13.85
C LEU A 511 11.72 7.67 13.83
N ASP A 512 10.82 7.93 12.88
CA ASP A 512 9.97 9.12 12.88
C ASP A 512 8.88 8.98 13.93
N VAL A 513 9.14 9.51 15.13
CA VAL A 513 8.20 9.59 16.25
C VAL A 513 7.59 10.99 16.40
N GLY A 514 7.81 11.87 15.41
CA GLY A 514 7.47 13.28 15.48
C GLY A 514 8.47 14.07 16.31
N GLN A 515 8.00 14.93 17.20
CA GLN A 515 8.90 15.58 18.17
C GLN A 515 9.23 14.61 19.30
N GLY A 516 10.48 14.18 19.37
CA GLY A 516 11.00 13.25 20.36
C GLY A 516 12.01 12.30 19.74
N LEU A 517 12.57 11.41 20.55
CA LEU A 517 13.62 10.49 20.13
C LEU A 517 13.18 9.02 20.24
N SER A 518 13.47 8.22 19.23
CA SER A 518 13.47 6.75 19.37
C SER A 518 14.39 6.13 18.31
N ALA A 519 15.44 5.47 18.78
CA ALA A 519 16.41 4.77 17.95
C ALA A 519 16.45 3.28 18.32
N VAL A 520 16.53 2.43 17.31
CA VAL A 520 16.67 0.98 17.48
C VAL A 520 18.03 0.58 16.95
N VAL A 521 18.82 -0.10 17.78
CA VAL A 521 20.12 -0.67 17.43
C VAL A 521 20.00 -2.18 17.47
N ARG A 522 20.34 -2.84 16.35
CA ARG A 522 20.22 -4.29 16.20
C ARG A 522 21.57 -4.89 15.84
N THR A 523 21.99 -5.93 16.57
CA THR A 523 23.14 -6.79 16.23
C THR A 523 22.64 -8.15 15.72
N SER A 524 23.51 -9.15 15.58
CA SER A 524 23.13 -10.50 15.14
C SER A 524 21.98 -11.07 15.96
N ASP A 525 22.09 -11.02 17.28
CA ASP A 525 21.16 -11.71 18.20
C ASP A 525 20.55 -10.81 19.28
N HIS A 526 21.02 -9.56 19.39
CA HIS A 526 20.57 -8.60 20.39
C HIS A 526 19.92 -7.35 19.78
N LEU A 527 19.04 -6.72 20.54
CA LEU A 527 18.28 -5.53 20.19
C LEU A 527 18.24 -4.55 21.37
N LEU A 528 18.74 -3.34 21.11
CA LEU A 528 18.66 -2.20 22.01
C LEU A 528 17.70 -1.16 21.47
N ILE A 529 16.87 -0.61 22.36
CA ILE A 529 16.06 0.58 22.06
C ILE A 529 16.58 1.74 22.90
N PHE A 530 16.92 2.83 22.24
CA PHE A 530 17.31 4.09 22.87
C PHE A 530 16.16 5.08 22.72
N ASP A 531 15.51 5.41 23.83
CA ASP A 531 14.27 6.19 23.93
C ASP A 531 13.07 5.64 23.13
N THR A 532 11.89 6.13 23.48
CA THR A 532 10.59 5.57 23.06
C THR A 532 9.64 6.56 22.41
N GLY A 533 10.07 7.82 22.32
CA GLY A 533 9.30 8.92 21.76
C GLY A 533 8.18 9.44 22.68
N PRO A 534 7.31 10.33 22.16
CA PRO A 534 6.36 11.09 22.95
C PRO A 534 5.10 10.36 23.41
N ARG A 535 4.55 10.85 24.53
CA ARG A 535 3.17 10.62 24.98
C ARG A 535 2.35 11.90 24.95
N PHE A 536 1.10 11.81 24.51
CA PHE A 536 0.15 12.91 24.47
C PHE A 536 -0.98 12.73 25.50
N PRO A 537 -1.59 13.82 25.99
CA PRO A 537 -2.68 13.77 26.97
C PRO A 537 -3.88 12.92 26.56
N SER A 538 -4.09 12.70 25.25
CA SER A 538 -5.16 11.82 24.77
C SER A 538 -4.91 10.32 24.98
N GLY A 539 -3.82 9.94 25.65
CA GLY A 539 -3.37 8.55 25.80
C GLY A 539 -2.69 7.98 24.55
N PHE A 540 -2.45 8.80 23.52
CA PHE A 540 -1.67 8.39 22.35
C PHE A 540 -0.18 8.40 22.71
N ASN A 541 0.55 7.35 22.33
CA ASN A 541 1.99 7.23 22.55
C ASN A 541 2.65 6.50 21.38
N THR A 542 3.92 6.81 21.13
CA THR A 542 4.69 6.24 20.01
C THR A 542 5.23 4.85 20.28
N GLY A 543 5.32 4.42 21.55
CA GLY A 543 5.67 3.05 21.91
C GLY A 543 4.75 2.02 21.23
N HIS A 544 3.44 2.17 21.41
CA HIS A 544 2.49 1.29 20.74
C HIS A 544 2.23 1.69 19.27
N ALA A 545 2.26 2.97 18.93
CA ALA A 545 1.85 3.42 17.58
C ALA A 545 2.96 3.34 16.52
N VAL A 546 4.24 3.29 16.92
CA VAL A 546 5.41 3.30 16.04
C VAL A 546 6.34 2.14 16.36
N LEU A 547 6.83 2.03 17.60
CA LEU A 547 7.83 1.02 17.98
C LEU A 547 7.29 -0.41 17.87
N VAL A 548 6.14 -0.72 18.48
CA VAL A 548 5.54 -2.06 18.43
C VAL A 548 5.29 -2.53 16.97
N PRO A 549 4.66 -1.73 16.08
CA PRO A 549 4.54 -2.09 14.66
C PRO A 549 5.88 -2.29 13.97
N TYR A 550 6.88 -1.45 14.26
CA TYR A 550 8.22 -1.60 13.70
C TYR A 550 8.89 -2.92 14.14
N LEU A 551 8.87 -3.25 15.44
CA LEU A 551 9.42 -4.51 15.96
C LEU A 551 8.72 -5.74 15.39
N ARG A 552 7.41 -5.65 15.13
CA ARG A 552 6.67 -6.69 14.40
C ARG A 552 7.23 -6.90 12.99
N THR A 553 7.63 -5.84 12.27
CA THR A 553 8.28 -6.01 10.94
C THR A 553 9.63 -6.71 11.00
N LEU A 554 10.30 -6.68 12.15
CA LEU A 554 11.54 -7.41 12.39
C LEU A 554 11.29 -8.85 12.88
N GLY A 555 10.04 -9.20 13.23
CA GLY A 555 9.70 -10.47 13.86
C GLY A 555 10.28 -10.62 15.29
N VAL A 556 10.56 -9.50 15.96
CA VAL A 556 11.19 -9.46 17.29
C VAL A 556 10.13 -9.25 18.37
N GLY A 557 10.09 -10.16 19.35
CA GLY A 557 9.16 -10.11 20.49
C GLY A 557 9.82 -9.79 21.83
N ARG A 558 11.14 -9.62 21.86
CA ARG A 558 11.93 -9.29 23.05
C ARG A 558 12.91 -8.16 22.75
N VAL A 559 13.21 -7.35 23.75
CA VAL A 559 14.23 -6.29 23.72
C VAL A 559 15.21 -6.60 24.82
N ASP A 560 16.48 -6.78 24.45
CA ASP A 560 17.52 -7.14 25.41
C ASP A 560 17.78 -5.96 26.35
N ARG A 561 17.85 -4.73 25.83
CA ARG A 561 18.04 -3.52 26.66
C ARG A 561 17.21 -2.33 26.17
N LEU A 562 16.45 -1.72 27.07
CA LEU A 562 15.79 -0.43 26.85
C LEU A 562 16.55 0.65 27.60
N LEU A 563 17.20 1.55 26.87
CA LEU A 563 17.94 2.67 27.44
C LEU A 563 17.13 3.95 27.28
N LEU A 564 16.80 4.59 28.39
CA LEU A 564 16.03 5.83 28.46
C LEU A 564 16.99 6.97 28.84
N SER A 565 17.21 7.92 27.93
CA SER A 565 18.23 8.95 28.11
C SER A 565 17.97 9.77 29.38
N HIS A 566 16.80 10.39 29.51
CA HIS A 566 16.40 11.21 30.66
C HIS A 566 14.86 11.17 30.83
N GLY A 567 14.31 11.86 31.85
CA GLY A 567 12.92 11.70 32.28
C GLY A 567 11.83 12.39 31.45
N ASP A 568 12.15 13.06 30.33
CA ASP A 568 11.17 13.90 29.63
C ASP A 568 10.24 13.11 28.70
N LEU A 569 9.01 13.62 28.55
CA LEU A 569 7.90 12.88 27.95
C LEU A 569 8.06 12.58 26.46
N ASP A 570 8.88 13.33 25.73
CA ASP A 570 9.23 13.11 24.34
C ASP A 570 10.33 12.06 24.13
N HIS A 571 10.91 11.54 25.22
CA HIS A 571 11.85 10.43 25.24
C HIS A 571 11.23 9.18 25.88
N VAL A 572 10.63 9.31 27.06
CA VAL A 572 10.15 8.16 27.85
C VAL A 572 8.66 7.89 27.69
N GLY A 573 7.93 8.78 27.01
CA GLY A 573 6.47 8.73 26.92
C GLY A 573 5.93 7.46 26.27
N GLY A 574 6.69 6.85 25.35
CA GLY A 574 6.36 5.59 24.71
C GLY A 574 6.59 4.34 25.57
N ALA A 575 7.38 4.41 26.65
CA ALA A 575 7.88 3.24 27.36
C ALA A 575 6.75 2.35 27.92
N THR A 576 5.75 2.94 28.59
CA THR A 576 4.59 2.16 29.10
C THR A 576 3.84 1.46 27.97
N GLY A 577 3.72 2.12 26.80
CA GLY A 577 3.05 1.56 25.63
C GLY A 577 3.85 0.47 24.93
N LEU A 578 5.18 0.46 25.06
CA LEU A 578 6.05 -0.62 24.57
C LEU A 578 5.98 -1.85 25.50
N LEU A 579 6.18 -1.62 26.80
CA LEU A 579 6.26 -2.66 27.84
C LEU A 579 4.97 -3.50 27.99
N GLN A 580 3.84 -3.01 27.48
CA GLN A 580 2.59 -3.75 27.43
C GLN A 580 2.58 -4.88 26.39
N TYR A 581 3.39 -4.79 25.33
CA TYR A 581 3.33 -5.71 24.18
C TYR A 581 4.66 -6.39 23.87
N VAL A 582 5.75 -5.99 24.53
CA VAL A 582 7.09 -6.49 24.25
C VAL A 582 7.81 -6.72 25.57
N GLY A 583 8.38 -7.92 25.72
CA GLY A 583 9.21 -8.25 26.88
C GLY A 583 10.53 -7.49 26.78
N VAL A 584 10.92 -6.80 27.85
CA VAL A 584 12.22 -6.13 27.98
C VAL A 584 12.98 -6.80 29.12
N GLU A 585 14.22 -7.21 28.87
CA GLU A 585 15.07 -7.89 29.86
C GLU A 585 15.67 -6.88 30.85
N GLU A 586 16.29 -5.82 30.34
CA GLU A 586 16.95 -4.79 31.15
C GLU A 586 16.49 -3.38 30.77
N ILE A 587 16.34 -2.50 31.77
CA ILE A 587 15.99 -1.09 31.56
C ILE A 587 17.02 -0.20 32.25
N LEU A 588 17.68 0.66 31.48
CA LEU A 588 18.61 1.68 31.98
C LEU A 588 18.00 3.07 31.82
N GLY A 589 18.31 3.96 32.76
CA GLY A 589 17.79 5.33 32.78
C GLY A 589 18.80 6.34 33.31
N GLY A 590 18.83 7.54 32.72
CA GLY A 590 19.66 8.64 33.25
C GLY A 590 19.11 9.20 34.56
N GLU A 591 17.77 9.20 34.68
CA GLU A 591 17.03 9.66 35.85
C GLU A 591 16.00 8.61 36.32
N PRO A 592 16.42 7.43 36.81
CA PRO A 592 15.49 6.35 37.18
C PRO A 592 14.34 6.78 38.11
N ALA A 593 14.62 7.70 39.04
CA ALA A 593 13.65 8.22 39.99
C ALA A 593 12.51 9.05 39.34
N ARG A 594 12.74 9.66 38.17
CA ARG A 594 11.71 10.41 37.43
C ARG A 594 10.90 9.52 36.48
N LEU A 595 11.33 8.28 36.27
CA LEU A 595 10.66 7.34 35.37
C LEU A 595 9.47 6.71 36.08
N ALA A 596 8.26 7.11 35.68
CA ALA A 596 7.00 6.51 36.17
C ALA A 596 6.73 5.13 35.53
N ILE A 597 7.65 4.18 35.71
CA ILE A 597 7.59 2.82 35.15
C ILE A 597 7.50 1.83 36.33
N HIS A 598 6.49 0.95 36.32
CA HIS A 598 6.30 -0.09 37.34
C HIS A 598 7.26 -1.30 37.15
N ARG A 599 8.55 -1.04 36.94
CA ARG A 599 9.64 -2.03 36.82
C ARG A 599 10.93 -1.43 37.39
N SER A 600 11.89 -2.28 37.76
CA SER A 600 13.23 -1.82 38.13
C SER A 600 13.89 -1.14 36.93
N VAL A 601 14.40 0.07 37.15
CA VAL A 601 15.22 0.79 36.18
C VAL A 601 16.56 1.08 36.83
N GLU A 602 17.63 0.59 36.20
CA GLU A 602 18.99 0.79 36.67
C GLU A 602 19.51 2.13 36.16
N ARG A 603 20.42 2.75 36.92
CA ARG A 603 20.97 4.06 36.54
C ARG A 603 22.08 3.85 35.51
N CYS A 604 22.10 4.67 34.46
CA CYS A 604 23.26 4.71 33.56
C CYS A 604 24.50 5.19 34.32
N HIS A 605 25.59 4.43 34.22
CA HIS A 605 26.87 4.78 34.82
C HIS A 605 27.92 5.04 33.73
N ARG A 606 28.60 6.20 33.80
CA ARG A 606 29.73 6.47 32.92
C ARG A 606 30.81 5.39 33.05
N GLY A 607 31.35 4.95 31.92
CA GLY A 607 32.37 3.91 31.83
C GLY A 607 31.80 2.49 31.83
N GLU A 608 30.49 2.32 31.94
CA GLU A 608 29.87 1.02 31.71
C GLU A 608 30.04 0.61 30.24
N GLN A 609 30.58 -0.59 30.02
CA GLN A 609 30.93 -1.13 28.71
C GLN A 609 30.48 -2.59 28.60
N TRP A 610 29.99 -3.01 27.43
CA TRP A 610 29.59 -4.41 27.18
C TRP A 610 29.61 -4.76 25.70
N TRP A 611 30.01 -6.01 25.35
CA TRP A 611 30.02 -6.52 23.96
C TRP A 611 28.85 -7.43 23.64
N TRP A 612 28.20 -7.15 22.52
CA TRP A 612 27.24 -8.07 21.90
C TRP A 612 27.63 -8.38 20.47
N ASP A 613 27.77 -9.66 20.15
CA ASP A 613 28.04 -10.16 18.80
C ASP A 613 29.26 -9.47 18.12
N GLY A 614 30.26 -9.10 18.91
CA GLY A 614 31.47 -8.39 18.44
C GLY A 614 31.30 -6.88 18.24
N VAL A 615 30.24 -6.29 18.81
CA VAL A 615 29.96 -4.84 18.76
C VAL A 615 30.23 -4.19 20.13
N HIS A 616 31.01 -3.12 20.04
CA HIS A 616 31.34 -2.05 20.99
C HIS A 616 30.16 -1.32 21.66
N PHE A 617 29.72 -1.49 22.91
CA PHE A 617 28.81 -0.51 23.56
C PHE A 617 29.39 0.16 24.81
N GLU A 618 29.29 1.48 24.91
CA GLU A 618 29.86 2.26 26.01
C GLU A 618 28.99 3.45 26.43
N ILE A 619 28.76 3.60 27.74
CA ILE A 619 28.08 4.76 28.33
C ILE A 619 29.10 5.85 28.67
N LEU A 620 28.96 7.02 28.04
CA LEU A 620 29.86 8.16 28.24
C LEU A 620 29.35 9.17 29.29
N SER A 621 28.04 9.21 29.51
CA SER A 621 27.32 10.13 30.42
C SER A 621 26.06 9.40 30.92
N PRO A 622 25.50 9.68 32.11
CA PRO A 622 25.73 10.79 33.05
C PRO A 622 26.95 10.64 33.97
N GLY A 623 27.28 11.70 34.71
CA GLY A 623 28.33 11.71 35.75
C GLY A 623 29.55 12.60 35.46
N LEU A 624 29.55 13.33 34.36
CA LEU A 624 30.61 14.29 33.99
C LEU A 624 30.43 15.66 34.64
N VAL A 625 29.18 16.08 34.82
CA VAL A 625 28.80 17.34 35.47
C VAL A 625 28.10 17.00 36.79
N PRO A 626 28.67 17.37 37.94
CA PRO A 626 28.06 17.12 39.24
C PRO A 626 26.68 17.77 39.35
N GLY A 627 25.67 17.03 39.82
CA GLY A 627 24.32 17.54 39.99
C GLY A 627 23.53 17.75 38.69
N ALA A 628 23.96 17.18 37.56
CA ALA A 628 23.22 17.23 36.31
C ALA A 628 21.84 16.55 36.46
N GLU A 629 20.79 17.26 36.06
CA GLU A 629 19.39 16.84 36.05
C GLU A 629 18.74 17.16 34.69
N GLY A 630 17.61 16.53 34.39
CA GLY A 630 16.91 16.71 33.12
C GLY A 630 17.77 16.35 31.93
N ASN A 631 17.84 17.25 30.95
CA ASN A 631 18.59 17.09 29.71
C ASN A 631 20.04 16.63 29.92
N ASP A 632 20.75 17.24 30.87
CA ASP A 632 22.16 16.94 31.14
C ASP A 632 22.38 15.64 31.93
N ALA A 633 21.30 15.05 32.48
CA ALA A 633 21.33 13.70 33.03
C ALA A 633 21.18 12.61 31.94
N SER A 634 21.11 12.99 30.66
CA SER A 634 20.97 12.07 29.54
C SER A 634 22.06 11.00 29.53
N CYS A 635 21.65 9.74 29.39
CA CYS A 635 22.55 8.66 29.02
C CYS A 635 23.10 8.91 27.62
N VAL A 636 24.42 9.06 27.49
CA VAL A 636 25.09 9.17 26.18
C VAL A 636 25.70 7.81 25.86
N LEU A 637 25.26 7.19 24.77
CA LEU A 637 25.68 5.86 24.35
C LEU A 637 26.50 5.94 23.07
N ARG A 638 27.70 5.35 23.09
CA ARG A 638 28.51 5.11 21.90
C ARG A 638 28.45 3.62 21.52
N VAL A 639 28.22 3.35 20.24
CA VAL A 639 28.18 2.00 19.68
C VAL A 639 29.21 1.89 18.55
N SER A 640 30.13 0.92 18.60
CA SER A 640 31.26 0.86 17.66
C SER A 640 31.56 -0.55 17.13
N THR A 641 32.07 -0.61 15.90
CA THR A 641 32.59 -1.84 15.31
C THR A 641 33.68 -1.51 14.28
N GLY A 642 34.89 -2.01 14.52
CA GLY A 642 36.07 -1.60 13.74
C GLY A 642 36.24 -0.08 13.70
N ASP A 643 36.32 0.48 12.50
CA ASP A 643 36.53 1.92 12.27
C ASP A 643 35.21 2.72 12.22
N GLN A 644 34.07 2.07 12.49
CA GLN A 644 32.75 2.70 12.39
C GLN A 644 32.11 2.82 13.76
N ALA A 645 31.51 3.98 14.05
CA ALA A 645 30.81 4.21 15.31
C ALA A 645 29.57 5.10 15.15
N LEU A 646 28.64 4.90 16.07
CA LEU A 646 27.40 5.64 16.26
C LEU A 646 27.42 6.31 17.63
N LEU A 647 27.06 7.58 17.69
CA LEU A 647 26.87 8.32 18.94
C LEU A 647 25.40 8.72 19.13
N LEU A 648 24.80 8.29 20.24
CA LEU A 648 23.46 8.63 20.68
C LEU A 648 23.55 9.53 21.92
N THR A 649 23.16 10.80 21.77
CA THR A 649 23.47 11.83 22.77
C THR A 649 22.32 12.13 23.73
N GLY A 650 21.10 11.69 23.43
CA GLY A 650 19.91 12.22 24.12
C GLY A 650 19.84 13.73 23.99
N ASP A 651 19.48 14.42 25.07
CA ASP A 651 19.26 15.87 25.06
C ASP A 651 20.34 16.67 25.79
N ILE A 652 21.55 16.10 25.94
CA ILE A 652 22.69 16.81 26.56
C ILE A 652 22.90 18.21 25.96
N GLU A 653 23.22 19.17 26.81
CA GLU A 653 23.52 20.54 26.39
C GLU A 653 25.03 20.78 26.29
N ALA A 654 25.40 21.97 25.82
CA ALA A 654 26.79 22.34 25.55
C ALA A 654 27.74 22.15 26.77
N GLY A 655 27.23 22.22 28.00
CA GLY A 655 28.02 21.97 29.21
C GLY A 655 28.55 20.53 29.27
N VAL A 656 27.70 19.55 29.05
CA VAL A 656 28.09 18.12 29.02
C VAL A 656 28.91 17.80 27.78
N GLU A 657 28.58 18.39 26.62
CA GLU A 657 29.39 18.25 25.40
C GLU A 657 30.84 18.71 25.62
N GLN A 658 31.05 19.86 26.24
CA GLN A 658 32.39 20.36 26.57
C GLN A 658 33.10 19.45 27.58
N ALA A 659 32.37 18.89 28.55
CA ALA A 659 32.95 17.95 29.52
C ALA A 659 33.39 16.64 28.83
N LEU A 660 32.60 16.13 27.88
CA LEU A 660 32.95 14.96 27.06
C LEU A 660 34.24 15.19 26.26
N VAL A 661 34.34 16.33 25.56
CA VAL A 661 35.53 16.70 24.78
C VAL A 661 36.76 16.84 25.67
N LYS A 662 36.62 17.45 26.86
CA LYS A 662 37.73 17.59 27.81
C LYS A 662 38.23 16.26 28.36
N VAL A 663 37.35 15.29 28.52
CA VAL A 663 37.69 13.98 29.07
C VAL A 663 38.36 13.09 28.03
N ASP A 664 37.79 12.97 26.83
CA ASP A 664 38.33 12.12 25.77
C ASP A 664 37.81 12.56 24.39
N ALA A 665 38.41 13.61 23.83
CA ALA A 665 38.07 14.07 22.49
C ALA A 665 38.30 13.00 21.41
N ALA A 666 39.34 12.18 21.53
CA ALA A 666 39.69 11.18 20.54
C ALA A 666 38.69 10.00 20.53
N GLY A 667 38.17 9.62 21.70
CA GLY A 667 37.15 8.58 21.84
C GLY A 667 35.77 8.93 21.30
N LEU A 668 35.48 10.20 21.02
CA LEU A 668 34.17 10.65 20.51
C LEU A 668 33.95 10.39 19.02
N GLY A 669 35.03 10.09 18.27
CA GLY A 669 34.98 9.86 16.83
C GLY A 669 33.88 8.87 16.44
N SER A 670 32.92 9.35 15.63
CA SER A 670 31.73 8.59 15.25
C SER A 670 31.28 8.92 13.83
N SER A 671 31.10 7.90 13.00
CA SER A 671 30.68 8.04 11.60
C SER A 671 29.27 8.62 11.45
N VAL A 672 28.41 8.35 12.44
CA VAL A 672 27.03 8.86 12.51
C VAL A 672 26.76 9.36 13.93
N VAL A 673 26.15 10.53 14.07
CA VAL A 673 25.68 11.07 15.35
C VAL A 673 24.20 11.44 15.27
N VAL A 674 23.46 11.18 16.32
CA VAL A 674 22.14 11.78 16.52
C VAL A 674 22.34 13.09 17.26
N ALA A 675 21.91 14.21 16.67
CA ALA A 675 22.14 15.53 17.24
C ALA A 675 21.44 15.68 18.59
N ALA A 676 22.17 16.22 19.57
CA ALA A 676 21.64 16.41 20.90
C ALA A 676 20.49 17.42 20.92
N HIS A 677 19.51 17.16 21.78
CA HIS A 677 18.38 18.07 22.05
C HIS A 677 17.63 18.46 20.78
N HIS A 678 17.44 17.47 19.89
CA HIS A 678 16.76 17.58 18.60
C HIS A 678 17.33 18.67 17.65
N GLY A 679 18.54 19.17 17.92
CA GLY A 679 19.13 20.32 17.22
C GLY A 679 18.75 21.68 17.80
N SER A 680 18.61 21.79 19.13
CA SER A 680 18.44 23.04 19.88
C SER A 680 19.67 23.96 19.79
N ARG A 681 19.48 25.27 20.04
CA ARG A 681 20.61 26.22 20.15
C ARG A 681 21.49 25.96 21.38
N SER A 682 20.97 25.25 22.39
CA SER A 682 21.72 24.91 23.61
C SER A 682 22.70 23.74 23.43
N SER A 683 22.72 23.08 22.27
CA SER A 683 23.59 21.94 21.98
C SER A 683 24.42 22.15 20.69
N SER A 684 25.15 21.11 20.29
CA SER A 684 26.02 21.02 19.11
C SER A 684 27.13 22.06 19.08
N SER A 685 27.85 22.22 20.20
CA SER A 685 29.01 23.12 20.32
C SER A 685 30.12 22.79 19.30
N ALA A 686 30.86 23.80 18.85
CA ALA A 686 31.84 23.64 17.77
C ALA A 686 32.93 22.59 18.11
N GLY A 687 33.48 22.63 19.33
CA GLY A 687 34.48 21.65 19.76
C GLY A 687 33.95 20.23 19.86
N PHE A 688 32.65 20.04 20.14
CA PHE A 688 32.02 18.73 20.11
C PHE A 688 31.83 18.21 18.69
N ILE A 689 31.38 19.07 17.76
CA ILE A 689 31.26 18.71 16.34
C ILE A 689 32.62 18.29 15.78
N GLU A 690 33.68 19.03 16.09
CA GLU A 690 35.04 18.74 15.65
C GLU A 690 35.58 17.42 16.23
N ALA A 691 35.35 17.16 17.53
CA ALA A 691 35.79 15.92 18.17
C ALA A 691 35.04 14.68 17.65
N VAL A 692 33.73 14.80 17.38
CA VAL A 692 32.93 13.69 16.83
C VAL A 692 33.27 13.43 15.37
N ALA A 693 33.57 14.48 14.60
CA ALA A 693 33.90 14.47 13.16
C ALA A 693 33.02 13.53 12.30
N PRO A 694 31.67 13.64 12.35
CA PRO A 694 30.80 12.66 11.75
C PRO A 694 30.60 12.87 10.25
N ARG A 695 30.34 11.78 9.54
CA ARG A 695 29.90 11.82 8.14
C ARG A 695 28.43 12.23 8.02
N TYR A 696 27.59 11.80 8.97
CA TYR A 696 26.16 12.10 9.00
C TYR A 696 25.72 12.57 10.38
N VAL A 697 24.90 13.62 10.41
CA VAL A 697 24.16 14.05 11.61
C VAL A 697 22.67 13.81 11.41
N LEU A 698 22.02 13.20 12.39
CA LEU A 698 20.60 12.85 12.34
C LEU A 698 19.80 13.70 13.33
N PHE A 699 18.74 14.33 12.86
CA PHE A 699 17.79 15.08 13.68
C PHE A 699 16.49 14.30 13.82
N SER A 700 16.09 14.03 15.07
CA SER A 700 14.80 13.44 15.39
C SER A 700 13.81 14.55 15.72
N ALA A 701 13.17 15.13 14.71
CA ALA A 701 12.28 16.28 14.91
C ALA A 701 10.95 16.09 14.20
N GLY A 702 9.90 16.71 14.74
CA GLY A 702 8.57 16.67 14.14
C GLY A 702 8.37 17.76 13.07
N VAL A 703 7.55 17.46 12.06
CA VAL A 703 7.10 18.46 11.07
C VAL A 703 6.38 19.61 11.79
N HIS A 704 6.81 20.85 11.51
CA HIS A 704 6.27 22.09 12.10
C HIS A 704 6.17 22.01 13.64
N ASN A 705 7.20 21.45 14.28
CA ASN A 705 7.27 21.45 15.74
C ASN A 705 7.30 22.89 16.28
N ARG A 706 6.75 23.08 17.49
CA ARG A 706 6.56 24.42 18.08
C ARG A 706 7.87 25.14 18.41
N TRP A 707 8.98 24.41 18.51
CA TRP A 707 10.29 24.94 18.88
C TRP A 707 11.12 25.42 17.68
N GLY A 708 10.72 25.03 16.46
CA GLY A 708 11.48 25.30 15.24
C GLY A 708 12.78 24.51 15.18
N PHE A 709 12.78 23.27 15.66
CA PHE A 709 13.92 22.36 15.60
C PHE A 709 13.95 21.54 14.29
N PRO A 710 15.14 21.14 13.81
CA PRO A 710 16.44 21.67 14.22
C PRO A 710 16.57 23.15 13.84
N ARG A 711 17.37 23.89 14.60
CA ARG A 711 17.61 25.30 14.32
C ARG A 711 18.54 25.42 13.11
N VAL A 712 18.24 26.36 12.21
CA VAL A 712 19.04 26.59 10.99
C VAL A 712 20.50 26.84 11.34
N GLU A 713 20.79 27.55 12.43
CA GLU A 713 22.17 27.81 12.87
C GLU A 713 22.90 26.54 13.36
N VAL A 714 22.16 25.57 13.91
CA VAL A 714 22.70 24.28 14.35
C VAL A 714 22.98 23.39 13.14
N GLU A 715 22.04 23.31 12.19
CA GLU A 715 22.26 22.58 10.93
C GLU A 715 23.47 23.12 10.18
N GLN A 716 23.63 24.44 10.11
CA GLN A 716 24.79 25.08 9.48
C GLN A 716 26.10 24.68 10.16
N ARG A 717 26.17 24.71 11.51
CA ARG A 717 27.38 24.30 12.25
C ARG A 717 27.80 22.86 11.94
N TRP A 718 26.85 21.94 11.84
CA TRP A 718 27.15 20.56 11.45
C TRP A 718 27.64 20.45 10.00
N CYS A 719 27.04 21.22 9.08
CA CYS A 719 27.49 21.29 7.69
C CYS A 719 28.91 21.87 7.57
N ASP A 720 29.23 22.91 8.33
CA ASP A 720 30.56 23.52 8.37
C ASP A 720 31.61 22.53 8.91
N GLY A 721 31.20 21.65 9.84
CA GLY A 721 31.99 20.51 10.31
C GLY A 721 32.09 19.34 9.31
N GLY A 722 31.50 19.46 8.11
CA GLY A 722 31.56 18.45 7.05
C GLY A 722 30.49 17.35 7.12
N ALA A 723 29.57 17.41 8.07
CA ALA A 723 28.52 16.40 8.25
C ALA A 723 27.33 16.64 7.32
N VAL A 724 26.69 15.56 6.85
CA VAL A 724 25.45 15.64 6.07
C VAL A 724 24.23 15.55 6.99
N PRO A 725 23.37 16.59 7.06
CA PRO A 725 22.20 16.60 7.93
C PRO A 725 21.03 15.85 7.33
N LEU A 726 20.45 14.95 8.12
CA LEU A 726 19.23 14.21 7.78
C LEU A 726 18.20 14.38 8.89
N ASN A 727 16.94 14.62 8.52
CA ASN A 727 15.86 14.88 9.48
C ASN A 727 14.69 13.91 9.28
N THR A 728 14.25 13.27 10.37
CA THR A 728 13.12 12.33 10.35
C THR A 728 11.81 12.98 9.88
N ALA A 729 11.61 14.29 10.11
CA ALA A 729 10.46 15.05 9.60
C ALA A 729 10.32 14.99 8.06
N VAL A 730 11.45 14.93 7.36
CA VAL A 730 11.50 14.93 5.89
C VAL A 730 11.61 13.51 5.37
N GLU A 731 12.57 12.77 5.91
CA GLU A 731 13.02 11.48 5.38
C GLU A 731 12.25 10.27 5.95
N GLY A 732 11.40 10.49 6.96
CA GLY A 732 10.81 9.42 7.75
C GLY A 732 11.87 8.69 8.56
N ALA A 733 11.71 7.39 8.75
CA ALA A 733 12.73 6.57 9.39
C ALA A 733 14.04 6.61 8.60
N ILE A 734 15.16 6.84 9.30
CA ILE A 734 16.51 6.90 8.72
C ILE A 734 17.30 5.70 9.24
N GLY A 735 17.83 4.88 8.33
CA GLY A 735 18.57 3.67 8.68
C GLY A 735 20.02 3.67 8.19
N PHE A 736 20.90 2.99 8.92
CA PHE A 736 22.29 2.72 8.55
C PHE A 736 22.67 1.29 8.93
N ARG A 737 23.63 0.70 8.20
CA ARG A 737 24.25 -0.59 8.54
C ARG A 737 25.75 -0.40 8.66
N PHE A 738 26.29 -0.77 9.81
CA PHE A 738 27.68 -0.60 10.22
C PHE A 738 28.38 -1.95 10.16
N THR A 739 29.47 -2.00 9.43
CA THR A 739 30.40 -3.15 9.38
C THR A 739 31.79 -2.67 9.78
N PRO A 740 32.74 -3.54 10.13
CA PRO A 740 34.02 -3.11 10.68
C PRO A 740 34.79 -2.13 9.79
N SER A 741 34.61 -2.23 8.47
CA SER A 741 35.32 -1.40 7.48
C SER A 741 34.41 -0.50 6.64
N SER A 742 33.08 -0.56 6.80
CA SER A 742 32.17 0.18 5.91
C SER A 742 30.85 0.59 6.58
N LEU A 743 30.36 1.77 6.17
CA LEU A 743 29.05 2.30 6.49
C LEU A 743 28.14 2.24 5.25
N GLN A 744 27.07 1.46 5.32
CA GLN A 744 26.04 1.40 4.28
C GLN A 744 24.83 2.26 4.69
N GLY A 745 24.36 3.09 3.77
CA GLY A 745 23.25 4.01 3.99
C GLY A 745 23.50 5.37 3.33
N PRO A 746 22.63 6.36 3.55
CA PRO A 746 21.42 6.28 4.37
C PRO A 746 20.26 5.52 3.70
N PHE A 747 19.51 4.76 4.49
CA PHE A 747 18.26 4.09 4.09
C PHE A 747 17.06 4.98 4.48
N LEU A 748 16.57 5.79 3.54
CA LEU A 748 15.54 6.81 3.78
C LEU A 748 14.14 6.27 3.45
N HIS A 749 13.26 6.13 4.44
CA HIS A 749 11.95 5.50 4.26
C HIS A 749 11.00 6.31 3.37
N ALA A 750 10.88 7.61 3.60
CA ALA A 750 9.96 8.48 2.87
C ALA A 750 10.28 8.56 1.37
N ARG A 751 11.56 8.49 0.98
CA ARG A 751 11.96 8.48 -0.44
C ARG A 751 11.61 7.16 -1.14
N ARG A 752 11.67 6.04 -0.44
CA ARG A 752 11.43 4.69 -1.00
C ARG A 752 9.95 4.35 -1.13
N HIS A 753 9.14 4.79 -0.18
CA HIS A 753 7.71 4.44 -0.08
C HIS A 753 6.78 5.61 -0.38
N ARG A 754 7.28 6.56 -1.16
CA ARG A 754 6.59 7.80 -1.49
C ARG A 754 5.29 7.53 -2.25
N ARG A 755 4.23 8.25 -1.87
CA ARG A 755 2.92 8.26 -2.54
C ARG A 755 2.47 9.67 -2.87
N TYR A 756 1.68 9.82 -3.93
CA TYR A 756 1.20 11.14 -4.37
C TYR A 756 0.28 11.85 -3.36
N TRP A 757 -0.31 11.15 -2.40
CA TRP A 757 -1.10 11.74 -1.32
C TRP A 757 -0.29 12.17 -0.10
N GLN A 758 1.00 11.81 -0.04
CA GLN A 758 1.87 12.20 1.05
C GLN A 758 2.46 13.58 0.76
N TRP A 759 2.29 14.50 1.72
CA TRP A 759 2.87 15.83 1.60
C TRP A 759 4.40 15.78 1.60
N GLN A 760 5.03 16.68 0.85
CA GLN A 760 6.47 16.82 0.85
C GLN A 760 6.90 18.08 1.56
N MET A 761 7.75 17.91 2.56
CA MET A 761 8.58 19.00 3.04
C MET A 761 9.84 18.99 2.19
N GLU A 762 10.14 20.10 1.54
CA GLU A 762 11.45 20.29 0.92
C GLU A 762 12.41 20.69 2.04
N GLN A 763 13.47 19.91 2.27
CA GLN A 763 14.48 20.28 3.26
C GLN A 763 15.24 21.48 2.70
N GLN A 764 15.16 22.62 3.38
CA GLN A 764 16.03 23.76 3.08
C GLN A 764 17.43 23.43 3.56
N ILE A 765 18.17 22.68 2.75
CA ILE A 765 19.57 22.34 3.03
C ILE A 765 20.39 23.62 2.87
N PRO A 766 21.17 24.03 3.88
CA PRO A 766 22.03 25.20 3.75
C PRO A 766 23.02 25.05 2.57
N VAL A 767 23.37 26.16 1.94
CA VAL A 767 24.17 26.18 0.69
C VAL A 767 25.50 25.43 0.85
N ALA A 768 26.16 25.54 2.00
CA ALA A 768 27.40 24.81 2.30
C ALA A 768 27.25 23.28 2.18
N CYS A 769 26.11 22.73 2.62
CA CYS A 769 25.81 21.30 2.53
C CYS A 769 25.38 20.85 1.12
N SER A 770 24.88 21.75 0.28
CA SER A 770 24.42 21.39 -1.08
C SER A 770 25.56 20.88 -1.96
N MET A 771 26.78 21.38 -1.77
CA MET A 771 28.00 20.95 -2.46
C MET A 771 28.43 19.52 -2.04
N ILE A 772 28.27 19.19 -0.75
CA ILE A 772 28.59 17.85 -0.20
C ILE A 772 27.51 16.82 -0.61
N ALA A 773 26.24 17.21 -0.56
CA ALA A 773 25.10 16.35 -0.93
C ALA A 773 25.03 16.04 -2.44
N GLY A 774 25.52 16.93 -3.30
CA GLY A 774 25.58 16.75 -4.76
C GLY A 774 26.40 15.54 -5.22
N SER A 775 27.36 15.06 -4.40
CA SER A 775 28.17 13.88 -4.71
C SER A 775 27.45 12.54 -4.43
N LEU A 776 26.47 12.54 -3.51
CA LEU A 776 25.75 11.34 -3.04
C LEU A 776 24.57 10.92 -3.94
N ASN A 777 24.09 11.81 -4.82
CA ASN A 777 22.91 11.54 -5.66
C ASN A 777 23.22 10.75 -6.94
N ARG A 778 24.46 10.28 -7.14
CA ARG A 778 24.87 9.48 -8.32
C ARG A 778 24.32 8.05 -8.33
N GLY A 779 23.62 7.63 -7.28
CA GLY A 779 23.13 6.25 -7.11
C GLY A 779 21.63 6.08 -7.34
N ARG A 780 21.11 6.48 -8.51
CA ARG A 780 19.88 5.98 -9.19
C ARG A 780 19.36 7.06 -10.15
N PHE A 781 19.94 7.11 -11.35
CA PHE A 781 19.32 7.84 -12.45
C PHE A 781 17.95 7.21 -12.74
N ALA A 782 16.87 7.93 -12.44
CA ALA A 782 15.57 7.57 -12.97
C ALA A 782 15.64 7.68 -14.50
N VAL A 783 15.11 6.69 -15.22
CA VAL A 783 15.04 6.70 -16.70
C VAL A 783 14.48 8.02 -17.22
N TYR A 784 13.58 8.65 -16.48
CA TYR A 784 13.03 9.98 -16.78
C TYR A 784 14.06 11.11 -16.81
N GLU A 785 15.02 11.12 -15.88
CA GLU A 785 16.09 12.13 -15.86
C GLU A 785 17.11 11.88 -16.97
N LEU A 786 17.36 10.61 -17.33
CA LEU A 786 18.16 10.26 -18.51
C LEU A 786 17.49 10.74 -19.81
N ILE A 787 16.16 10.61 -19.91
CA ILE A 787 15.38 11.07 -21.07
C ILE A 787 15.43 12.59 -21.20
N LYS A 788 15.29 13.32 -20.08
CA LYS A 788 15.45 14.77 -20.08
C LYS A 788 16.86 15.20 -20.47
N ALA A 789 17.88 14.51 -19.94
CA ALA A 789 19.27 14.84 -20.20
C ALA A 789 19.68 14.59 -21.65
N GLY A 790 19.10 13.61 -22.34
CA GLY A 790 19.36 13.31 -23.76
C GLY A 790 18.63 14.20 -24.78
N GLY A 791 17.85 15.18 -24.33
CA GLY A 791 17.21 16.14 -25.23
C GLY A 791 16.16 15.55 -26.19
N LEU A 792 15.90 16.27 -27.29
CA LEU A 792 14.77 15.96 -28.20
C LEU A 792 14.96 14.65 -28.98
N LEU A 793 16.20 14.31 -29.32
CA LEU A 793 16.54 13.12 -30.12
C LEU A 793 16.35 11.81 -29.34
N MET A 794 16.07 11.89 -28.04
CA MET A 794 15.76 10.72 -27.23
C MET A 794 14.41 10.07 -27.59
N TRP A 795 13.42 10.87 -27.96
CA TRP A 795 12.09 10.38 -28.35
C TRP A 795 12.10 9.45 -29.57
N PRO A 796 12.72 9.81 -30.71
CA PRO A 796 12.80 8.89 -31.85
C PRO A 796 13.65 7.64 -31.56
N ILE A 797 14.70 7.75 -30.73
CA ILE A 797 15.51 6.59 -30.30
C ILE A 797 14.65 5.62 -29.46
N ILE A 798 13.83 6.13 -28.55
CA ILE A 798 12.89 5.31 -27.77
C ILE A 798 11.84 4.65 -28.68
N ALA A 799 11.29 5.38 -29.66
CA ALA A 799 10.36 4.81 -30.63
C ALA A 799 10.99 3.65 -31.42
N CYS A 800 12.25 3.82 -31.86
CA CYS A 800 13.04 2.76 -32.48
C CYS A 800 13.21 1.54 -31.56
N SER A 801 13.52 1.75 -30.28
CA SER A 801 13.65 0.68 -29.29
C SER A 801 12.36 -0.13 -29.12
N VAL A 802 11.22 0.55 -28.97
CA VAL A 802 9.92 -0.10 -28.78
C VAL A 802 9.53 -0.90 -30.04
N ALA A 803 9.73 -0.32 -31.22
CA ALA A 803 9.45 -0.99 -32.49
C ALA A 803 10.34 -2.24 -32.69
N ALA A 804 11.65 -2.11 -32.44
CA ALA A 804 12.59 -3.22 -32.55
C ALA A 804 12.23 -4.37 -31.59
N MET A 805 11.90 -4.04 -30.34
CA MET A 805 11.49 -5.04 -29.34
C MET A 805 10.19 -5.75 -29.75
N ALA A 806 9.20 -5.00 -30.25
CA ALA A 806 7.93 -5.56 -30.70
C ALA A 806 8.10 -6.51 -31.89
N ILE A 807 8.88 -6.12 -32.90
CA ILE A 807 9.19 -6.96 -34.08
C ILE A 807 9.93 -8.23 -33.62
N THR A 808 10.96 -8.08 -32.76
CA THR A 808 11.76 -9.21 -32.28
C THR A 808 10.90 -10.25 -31.58
N LEU A 809 10.06 -9.83 -30.61
CA LEU A 809 9.21 -10.75 -29.85
C LEU A 809 8.14 -11.40 -30.71
N GLU A 810 7.54 -10.66 -31.64
CA GLU A 810 6.53 -11.19 -32.55
C GLU A 810 7.12 -12.23 -33.51
N ARG A 811 8.28 -11.93 -34.13
CA ARG A 811 9.01 -12.85 -35.02
C ARG A 811 9.50 -14.10 -34.29
N MET A 812 10.08 -13.97 -33.10
CA MET A 812 10.50 -15.12 -32.28
C MET A 812 9.33 -16.07 -31.96
N TRP A 813 8.13 -15.53 -31.77
CA TRP A 813 6.93 -16.34 -31.57
C TRP A 813 6.42 -16.98 -32.87
N ALA A 814 6.48 -16.24 -33.98
CA ALA A 814 6.05 -16.71 -35.30
C ALA A 814 6.92 -17.85 -35.82
N TYR A 815 8.24 -17.76 -35.66
CA TYR A 815 9.24 -18.72 -36.16
C TYR A 815 9.41 -19.99 -35.30
N ARG A 816 8.51 -20.25 -34.36
CA ARG A 816 8.57 -21.52 -33.60
C ARG A 816 8.34 -22.68 -34.55
N ARG A 817 9.30 -23.63 -34.57
CA ARG A 817 9.29 -24.81 -35.44
C ARG A 817 7.93 -25.51 -35.51
N LYS A 818 7.30 -25.79 -34.35
CA LYS A 818 5.96 -26.43 -34.27
C LYS A 818 4.83 -25.72 -35.05
N ARG A 819 4.98 -24.43 -35.38
CA ARG A 819 4.00 -23.63 -36.12
C ARG A 819 4.34 -23.50 -37.60
N VAL A 820 5.62 -23.53 -37.94
CA VAL A 820 6.12 -23.36 -39.32
C VAL A 820 6.30 -24.72 -40.00
N VAL A 821 6.96 -25.65 -39.33
CA VAL A 821 7.31 -27.02 -39.77
C VAL A 821 6.86 -28.02 -38.70
N PRO A 822 5.58 -28.39 -38.63
CA PRO A 822 5.09 -29.36 -37.65
C PRO A 822 5.60 -30.78 -37.93
N ASP A 823 6.22 -31.43 -36.95
CA ASP A 823 6.93 -32.72 -37.12
C ASP A 823 6.04 -33.89 -37.60
N HIS A 824 4.73 -33.81 -37.41
CA HIS A 824 3.78 -34.89 -37.75
C HIS A 824 3.01 -34.65 -39.05
N LEU A 825 3.24 -33.52 -39.74
CA LEU A 825 2.42 -33.15 -40.89
C LEU A 825 2.64 -34.07 -42.09
N LEU A 826 3.89 -34.31 -42.49
CA LEU A 826 4.22 -35.21 -43.61
C LEU A 826 3.82 -36.67 -43.34
N PRO A 827 4.09 -37.28 -42.16
CA PRO A 827 3.60 -38.62 -41.82
C PRO A 827 2.06 -38.73 -41.85
N GLN A 828 1.35 -37.68 -41.45
CA GLN A 828 -0.11 -37.65 -41.50
C GLN A 828 -0.62 -37.63 -42.95
N ILE A 829 -0.02 -36.80 -43.81
CA ILE A 829 -0.34 -36.74 -45.24
C ILE A 829 -0.12 -38.10 -45.90
N TRP A 830 1.00 -38.77 -45.59
CA TRP A 830 1.31 -40.10 -46.12
C TRP A 830 0.27 -41.15 -45.72
N LYS A 831 -0.16 -41.14 -44.46
CA LYS A 831 -1.22 -42.04 -43.97
C LYS A 831 -2.55 -41.79 -44.68
N LEU A 832 -2.86 -40.54 -45.00
CA LEU A 832 -4.07 -40.17 -45.74
C LEU A 832 -4.01 -40.60 -47.21
N TYR A 833 -2.85 -40.42 -47.85
CA TYR A 833 -2.59 -40.84 -49.22
C TYR A 833 -2.74 -42.35 -49.38
N LYS A 834 -2.09 -43.16 -48.53
CA LYS A 834 -2.19 -44.64 -48.57
C LYS A 834 -3.61 -45.18 -48.40
N LYS A 835 -4.47 -44.46 -47.70
CA LYS A 835 -5.86 -44.84 -47.48
C LYS A 835 -6.81 -44.36 -48.59
N GLY A 836 -6.32 -43.60 -49.57
CA GLY A 836 -7.14 -43.00 -50.62
C GLY A 836 -8.11 -41.92 -50.11
N GLU A 837 -7.85 -41.34 -48.93
CA GLU A 837 -8.77 -40.41 -48.28
C GLU A 837 -8.32 -38.92 -48.41
N LEU A 838 -7.63 -38.58 -49.50
CA LEU A 838 -7.25 -37.19 -49.80
C LEU A 838 -8.31 -36.54 -50.68
N ASP A 839 -9.29 -35.88 -50.05
CA ASP A 839 -10.29 -35.06 -50.73
C ASP A 839 -9.88 -33.57 -50.73
N ARG A 840 -10.61 -32.77 -51.52
CA ARG A 840 -10.39 -31.33 -51.64
C ARG A 840 -10.50 -30.58 -50.31
N GLN A 841 -11.36 -31.04 -49.40
CA GLN A 841 -11.54 -30.41 -48.08
C GLN A 841 -10.32 -30.62 -47.17
N ARG A 842 -9.74 -31.82 -47.18
CA ARG A 842 -8.54 -32.15 -46.39
C ARG A 842 -7.30 -31.45 -46.92
N ILE A 843 -7.15 -31.29 -48.23
CA ILE A 843 -6.05 -30.51 -48.83
C ILE A 843 -6.14 -29.03 -48.40
N LEU A 844 -7.35 -28.45 -48.35
CA LEU A 844 -7.56 -27.09 -47.84
C LEU A 844 -7.22 -26.98 -46.34
N ALA A 845 -7.59 -27.97 -45.53
CA ALA A 845 -7.24 -28.00 -44.11
C ALA A 845 -5.71 -28.09 -43.88
N ILE A 846 -4.99 -28.84 -44.74
CA ILE A 846 -3.52 -28.90 -44.72
C ILE A 846 -2.94 -27.53 -45.08
N ARG A 847 -3.49 -26.87 -46.11
CA ARG A 847 -3.05 -25.54 -46.57
C ARG A 847 -3.12 -24.47 -45.46
N GLU A 848 -4.17 -24.51 -44.63
CA GLU A 848 -4.37 -23.55 -43.54
C GLU A 848 -3.59 -23.87 -42.25
N SER A 849 -3.00 -25.07 -42.16
CA SER A 849 -2.40 -25.56 -40.92
C SER A 849 -1.09 -24.85 -40.56
N SER A 850 -0.23 -24.60 -41.56
CA SER A 850 1.12 -24.08 -41.38
C SER A 850 1.72 -23.63 -42.73
N PRO A 851 2.79 -22.79 -42.71
CA PRO A 851 3.62 -22.50 -43.87
C PRO A 851 4.05 -23.73 -44.67
N LEU A 852 4.60 -24.76 -44.00
CA LEU A 852 4.90 -26.04 -44.64
C LEU A 852 3.65 -26.68 -45.26
N GLY A 853 2.53 -26.68 -44.53
CA GLY A 853 1.26 -27.21 -45.03
C GLY A 853 0.75 -26.52 -46.29
N ARG A 854 1.03 -25.22 -46.46
CA ARG A 854 0.71 -24.48 -47.68
C ARG A 854 1.51 -25.01 -48.87
N MET A 855 2.82 -25.20 -48.71
CA MET A 855 3.69 -25.80 -49.73
C MET A 855 3.28 -27.23 -50.07
N LEU A 856 3.05 -28.07 -49.05
CA LEU A 856 2.67 -29.47 -49.26
C LEU A 856 1.28 -29.58 -49.93
N ALA A 857 0.33 -28.73 -49.59
CA ALA A 857 -0.98 -28.71 -50.22
C ALA A 857 -0.92 -28.32 -51.71
N THR A 858 -0.03 -27.39 -52.09
CA THR A 858 0.24 -27.05 -53.51
C THR A 858 0.80 -28.26 -54.26
N GLY A 859 1.72 -29.00 -53.65
CA GLY A 859 2.21 -30.28 -54.18
C GLY A 859 1.10 -31.31 -54.37
N LEU A 860 0.29 -31.54 -53.34
CA LEU A 860 -0.85 -32.48 -53.38
C LEU A 860 -1.91 -32.07 -54.42
N SER A 861 -2.06 -30.78 -54.70
CA SER A 861 -2.99 -30.30 -55.73
C SER A 861 -2.51 -30.62 -57.15
N ASN A 862 -1.22 -30.93 -57.31
CA ASN A 862 -0.57 -31.31 -58.57
C ASN A 862 -0.22 -32.81 -58.65
N LEU A 863 -0.84 -33.64 -57.80
CA LEU A 863 -0.58 -35.09 -57.67
C LEU A 863 -0.67 -35.89 -58.99
N HIS A 864 -1.46 -35.41 -59.96
CA HIS A 864 -1.68 -36.08 -61.24
C HIS A 864 -0.80 -35.54 -62.39
N HIS A 865 0.07 -34.56 -62.11
CA HIS A 865 1.03 -34.02 -63.07
C HIS A 865 2.39 -34.73 -62.95
N SER A 866 3.34 -34.37 -63.83
CA SER A 866 4.70 -34.90 -63.75
C SER A 866 5.42 -34.41 -62.50
N ARG A 867 6.43 -35.17 -62.05
CA ARG A 867 7.29 -34.84 -60.91
C ARG A 867 7.90 -33.44 -61.03
N GLU A 868 8.28 -33.04 -62.23
CA GLU A 868 8.85 -31.71 -62.53
C GLU A 868 7.85 -30.60 -62.27
N VAL A 869 6.62 -30.72 -62.80
CA VAL A 869 5.55 -29.71 -62.61
C VAL A 869 5.17 -29.58 -61.13
N MET A 870 5.09 -30.71 -60.41
CA MET A 870 4.79 -30.70 -58.97
C MET A 870 5.91 -30.01 -58.17
N LYS A 871 7.17 -30.29 -58.50
CA LYS A 871 8.34 -29.69 -57.86
C LYS A 871 8.40 -28.19 -58.12
N GLU A 872 8.21 -27.75 -59.36
CA GLU A 872 8.19 -26.33 -59.74
C GLU A 872 7.10 -25.55 -58.99
N ALA A 873 5.89 -26.11 -58.90
CA ALA A 873 4.78 -25.49 -58.17
C ALA A 873 5.05 -25.36 -56.66
N ILE A 874 5.72 -26.35 -56.05
CA ILE A 874 6.15 -26.30 -54.66
C ILE A 874 7.25 -25.25 -54.45
N GLU A 875 8.24 -25.19 -55.34
CA GLU A 875 9.34 -24.21 -55.27
C GLU A 875 8.81 -22.77 -55.40
N GLU A 876 7.85 -22.55 -56.30
CA GLU A 876 7.22 -21.25 -56.47
C GLU A 876 6.43 -20.82 -55.23
N GLU A 877 5.63 -21.72 -54.65
CA GLU A 877 4.93 -21.47 -53.38
C GLU A 877 5.91 -21.27 -52.22
N GLY A 878 7.00 -22.03 -52.19
CA GLY A 878 8.08 -21.92 -51.21
C GLY A 878 8.71 -20.53 -51.20
N ARG A 879 9.03 -19.97 -52.39
CA ARG A 879 9.53 -18.60 -52.52
C ARG A 879 8.57 -17.57 -51.92
N GLN A 880 7.26 -17.72 -52.15
CA GLN A 880 6.25 -16.82 -51.57
C GLN A 880 6.18 -16.94 -50.04
N VAL A 881 6.23 -18.17 -49.51
CA VAL A 881 6.20 -18.43 -48.07
C VAL A 881 7.43 -17.84 -47.38
N VAL A 882 8.63 -18.02 -47.94
CA VAL A 882 9.87 -17.44 -47.39
C VAL A 882 9.79 -15.90 -47.39
N HIS A 883 9.33 -15.29 -48.48
CA HIS A 883 9.15 -13.83 -48.54
C HIS A 883 8.18 -13.31 -47.46
N GLU A 884 7.10 -14.03 -47.16
CA GLU A 884 6.18 -13.68 -46.07
C GLU A 884 6.83 -13.79 -44.68
N LEU A 885 7.72 -14.77 -44.47
CA LEU A 885 8.46 -14.92 -43.22
C LEU A 885 9.36 -13.70 -42.98
N GLU A 886 9.97 -13.14 -44.03
CA GLU A 886 10.91 -12.00 -43.96
C GLU A 886 10.28 -10.61 -43.75
N ARG A 887 8.95 -10.46 -43.93
CA ARG A 887 8.21 -9.18 -44.04
C ARG A 887 8.51 -8.07 -43.01
N TYR A 888 9.10 -8.37 -41.85
CA TYR A 888 9.49 -7.36 -40.84
C TYR A 888 10.98 -7.33 -40.49
N LEU A 889 11.79 -8.23 -41.07
CA LEU A 889 13.22 -8.27 -40.81
C LEU A 889 13.92 -7.04 -41.39
N ASN A 890 13.51 -6.57 -42.56
CA ASN A 890 14.06 -5.36 -43.18
C ASN A 890 13.85 -4.13 -42.29
N ALA A 891 12.66 -3.97 -41.70
CA ALA A 891 12.40 -2.87 -40.77
C ALA A 891 13.30 -2.93 -39.53
N LEU A 892 13.55 -4.12 -39.00
CA LEU A 892 14.46 -4.32 -37.86
C LEU A 892 15.92 -3.98 -38.22
N GLY A 893 16.35 -4.35 -39.44
CA GLY A 893 17.66 -3.97 -39.99
C GLY A 893 17.80 -2.46 -40.15
N THR A 894 16.77 -1.78 -40.69
CA THR A 894 16.74 -0.32 -40.80
C THR A 894 16.85 0.36 -39.44
N ILE A 895 16.12 -0.13 -38.42
CA ILE A 895 16.21 0.41 -37.06
C ILE A 895 17.63 0.30 -36.50
N ALA A 896 18.28 -0.84 -36.71
CA ALA A 896 19.66 -1.05 -36.30
C ALA A 896 20.63 -0.06 -36.97
N ALA A 897 20.39 0.30 -38.23
CA ALA A 897 21.21 1.25 -38.98
C ALA A 897 20.97 2.72 -38.60
N ILE A 898 19.71 3.14 -38.37
CA ILE A 898 19.39 4.55 -38.11
C ILE A 898 19.58 4.97 -36.65
N SER A 899 19.48 4.03 -35.70
CA SER A 899 19.56 4.36 -34.26
C SER A 899 20.90 5.00 -33.84
N PRO A 900 22.07 4.55 -34.34
CA PRO A 900 23.34 5.24 -34.10
C PRO A 900 23.41 6.62 -34.75
N LEU A 901 22.82 6.77 -35.95
CA LEU A 901 22.79 8.05 -36.68
C LEU A 901 21.96 9.10 -35.94
N LEU A 902 20.83 8.69 -35.35
CA LEU A 902 20.03 9.55 -34.46
C LEU A 902 20.81 9.94 -33.20
N GLY A 903 21.57 9.00 -32.64
CA GLY A 903 22.48 9.25 -31.52
C GLY A 903 23.55 10.30 -31.85
N LEU A 904 24.21 10.14 -33.00
CA LEU A 904 25.22 11.06 -33.53
C LEU A 904 24.64 12.44 -33.82
N LEU A 905 23.44 12.52 -34.40
CA LEU A 905 22.74 13.78 -34.62
C LEU A 905 22.48 14.52 -33.30
N GLY A 906 22.13 13.78 -32.24
CA GLY A 906 22.03 14.32 -30.88
C GLY A 906 23.36 14.90 -30.37
N THR A 907 24.48 14.25 -30.66
CA THR A 907 25.83 14.76 -30.36
C THR A 907 26.10 16.09 -31.06
N VAL A 908 25.79 16.18 -32.35
CA VAL A 908 25.98 17.41 -33.14
C VAL A 908 25.14 18.55 -32.54
N ILE A 909 23.87 18.29 -32.20
CA ILE A 909 22.99 19.29 -31.58
C ILE A 909 23.52 19.72 -30.20
N GLY A 910 23.97 18.78 -29.38
CA GLY A 910 24.58 19.07 -28.08
C GLY A 910 25.82 19.97 -28.22
N MET A 911 26.69 19.67 -29.19
CA MET A 911 27.88 20.50 -29.46
C MET A 911 27.52 21.89 -30.00
N ILE A 912 26.50 22.01 -30.87
CA ILE A 912 26.01 23.33 -31.32
C ILE A 912 25.54 24.18 -30.13
N LYS A 913 24.83 23.57 -29.16
CA LYS A 913 24.41 24.25 -27.92
C LYS A 913 25.59 24.72 -27.07
N VAL A 914 26.63 23.90 -26.96
CA VAL A 914 27.88 24.27 -26.26
C VAL A 914 28.53 25.48 -26.93
N PHE A 915 28.69 25.47 -28.26
CA PHE A 915 29.31 26.59 -28.98
C PHE A 915 28.47 27.87 -28.93
N THR A 916 27.14 27.76 -29.05
CA THR A 916 26.24 28.92 -28.93
C THR A 916 26.26 29.52 -27.52
N ALA A 917 26.33 28.68 -26.49
CA ALA A 917 26.48 29.15 -25.11
C ALA A 917 27.83 29.86 -24.88
N ILE A 918 28.92 29.34 -25.45
CA ILE A 918 30.25 29.99 -25.41
C ILE A 918 30.20 31.36 -26.07
N THR A 919 29.56 31.48 -27.24
CA THR A 919 29.45 32.78 -27.95
C THR A 919 28.57 33.78 -27.22
N ALA A 920 27.57 33.34 -26.46
CA ALA A 920 26.62 34.22 -25.78
C ALA A 920 27.09 34.68 -24.39
N ALA A 921 27.76 33.81 -23.62
CA ALA A 921 28.09 34.04 -22.21
C ALA A 921 29.59 33.98 -21.88
N GLY A 922 30.45 33.68 -22.86
CA GLY A 922 31.88 33.45 -22.64
C GLY A 922 32.18 32.09 -21.98
N VAL A 923 33.46 31.74 -21.85
CA VAL A 923 33.92 30.41 -21.38
C VAL A 923 33.76 30.24 -19.85
N GLY A 924 33.30 31.27 -19.12
CA GLY A 924 33.39 31.35 -17.66
C GLY A 924 32.38 30.55 -16.83
N ASN A 925 31.40 29.86 -17.42
CA ASN A 925 30.41 29.07 -16.68
C ASN A 925 30.46 27.56 -17.01
N PRO A 926 31.22 26.75 -16.24
CA PRO A 926 31.38 25.31 -16.46
C PRO A 926 30.07 24.52 -16.45
N GLY A 927 29.04 24.99 -15.74
CA GLY A 927 27.76 24.30 -15.62
C GLY A 927 26.97 24.26 -16.94
N VAL A 928 27.01 25.35 -17.71
CA VAL A 928 26.33 25.43 -19.01
C VAL A 928 27.04 24.59 -20.07
N LEU A 929 28.38 24.57 -20.02
CA LEU A 929 29.22 23.71 -20.87
C LEU A 929 29.00 22.23 -20.59
N ALA A 930 28.96 21.83 -19.31
CA ALA A 930 28.75 20.45 -18.89
C ALA A 930 27.38 19.90 -19.34
N GLY A 931 26.33 20.73 -19.34
CA GLY A 931 25.00 20.34 -19.79
C GLY A 931 24.96 19.88 -21.26
N GLY A 932 25.51 20.68 -22.17
CA GLY A 932 25.51 20.36 -23.61
C GLY A 932 26.40 19.17 -23.98
N ILE A 933 27.55 19.01 -23.30
CA ILE A 933 28.42 17.84 -23.46
C ILE A 933 27.73 16.57 -22.93
N SER A 934 27.05 16.67 -21.79
CA SER A 934 26.30 15.55 -21.22
C SER A 934 25.14 15.12 -22.13
N GLU A 935 24.40 16.07 -22.71
CA GLU A 935 23.34 15.78 -23.69
C GLU A 935 23.89 15.05 -24.92
N ALA A 936 25.05 15.51 -25.41
CA ALA A 936 25.71 14.92 -26.57
C ALA A 936 26.10 13.44 -26.34
N LEU A 937 26.70 13.13 -25.18
CA LEU A 937 27.18 11.78 -24.85
C LEU A 937 26.05 10.80 -24.54
N ILE A 938 25.04 11.25 -23.77
CA ILE A 938 23.91 10.40 -23.38
C ILE A 938 23.12 9.96 -24.62
N THR A 939 22.94 10.85 -25.59
CA THR A 939 22.15 10.56 -26.79
C THR A 939 22.85 9.59 -27.73
N THR A 940 24.18 9.67 -27.88
CA THR A 940 24.97 8.67 -28.61
C THR A 940 24.87 7.30 -27.95
N ALA A 941 25.07 7.25 -26.64
CA ALA A 941 25.03 6.00 -25.89
C ALA A 941 23.66 5.33 -26.00
N ALA A 942 22.58 6.12 -25.92
CA ALA A 942 21.21 5.63 -26.12
C ALA A 942 21.01 5.08 -27.54
N GLY A 943 21.45 5.78 -28.58
CA GLY A 943 21.36 5.30 -29.96
C GLY A 943 22.05 3.95 -30.18
N LEU A 944 23.27 3.80 -29.64
CA LEU A 944 24.02 2.54 -29.69
C LEU A 944 23.35 1.41 -28.89
N SER A 945 22.78 1.74 -27.72
CA SER A 945 22.10 0.76 -26.88
C SER A 945 20.86 0.13 -27.54
N VAL A 946 20.24 0.84 -28.50
CA VAL A 946 19.13 0.33 -29.32
C VAL A 946 19.64 -0.41 -30.55
N ALA A 947 20.68 0.11 -31.19
CA ALA A 947 21.24 -0.44 -32.43
C ALA A 947 21.81 -1.85 -32.24
N ILE A 948 22.60 -2.05 -31.19
CA ILE A 948 23.33 -3.31 -30.96
C ILE A 948 22.37 -4.50 -30.79
N PRO A 949 21.36 -4.47 -29.88
CA PRO A 949 20.41 -5.57 -29.76
C PRO A 949 19.56 -5.76 -31.01
N SER A 950 19.18 -4.67 -31.70
CA SER A 950 18.38 -4.75 -32.93
C SER A 950 19.13 -5.45 -34.06
N LEU A 951 20.44 -5.18 -34.20
CA LEU A 951 21.29 -5.84 -35.19
C LEU A 951 21.47 -7.33 -34.87
N ILE A 952 21.71 -7.67 -33.61
CA ILE A 952 21.82 -9.07 -33.15
C ILE A 952 20.52 -9.82 -33.44
N ALA A 953 19.38 -9.23 -33.09
CA ALA A 953 18.06 -9.81 -33.34
C ALA A 953 17.79 -9.99 -34.83
N HIS A 954 18.12 -8.98 -35.66
CA HIS A 954 17.98 -9.08 -37.11
C HIS A 954 18.79 -10.26 -37.67
N ARG A 955 20.08 -10.36 -37.36
CA ARG A 955 20.94 -11.46 -37.83
C ARG A 955 20.45 -12.83 -37.36
N TYR A 956 20.07 -12.94 -36.09
CA TYR A 956 19.56 -14.20 -35.53
C TYR A 956 18.26 -14.64 -36.21
N LEU A 957 17.33 -13.71 -36.42
CA LEU A 957 16.03 -14.00 -37.01
C LEU A 957 16.13 -14.31 -38.50
N THR A 958 17.01 -13.62 -39.25
CA THR A 958 17.32 -13.97 -40.64
C THR A 958 17.87 -15.40 -40.73
N GLY A 959 18.88 -15.74 -39.93
CA GLY A 959 19.41 -17.11 -39.91
C GLY A 959 18.36 -18.17 -39.50
N LYS A 960 17.37 -17.78 -38.67
CA LYS A 960 16.26 -18.69 -38.33
C LYS A 960 15.28 -18.89 -39.48
N VAL A 961 15.05 -17.87 -40.32
CA VAL A 961 14.25 -18.01 -41.55
C VAL A 961 14.94 -18.98 -42.51
N ASP A 962 16.26 -18.85 -42.70
CA ASP A 962 17.05 -19.74 -43.56
C ASP A 962 16.96 -21.20 -43.10
N GLU A 963 17.14 -21.47 -41.79
CA GLU A 963 17.00 -22.81 -41.21
C GLU A 963 15.60 -23.40 -41.44
N LEU A 964 14.56 -22.57 -41.32
CA LEU A 964 13.18 -23.00 -41.54
C LEU A 964 12.89 -23.22 -43.03
N ALA A 965 13.45 -22.41 -43.93
CA ALA A 965 13.32 -22.58 -45.38
C ALA A 965 13.89 -23.93 -45.82
N ILE A 966 15.12 -24.24 -45.42
CA ILE A 966 15.78 -25.52 -45.70
C ILE A 966 14.95 -26.69 -45.15
N ALA A 967 14.45 -26.58 -43.92
CA ALA A 967 13.63 -27.64 -43.32
C ALA A 967 12.29 -27.84 -44.05
N MET A 968 11.69 -26.77 -44.60
CA MET A 968 10.47 -26.88 -45.40
C MET A 968 10.75 -27.53 -46.76
N GLU A 969 11.83 -27.11 -47.44
CA GLU A 969 12.27 -27.69 -48.71
C GLU A 969 12.57 -29.18 -48.58
N GLU A 970 13.31 -29.60 -47.53
CA GLU A 970 13.63 -31.00 -47.29
C GLU A 970 12.36 -31.86 -47.13
N GLN A 971 11.36 -31.37 -46.39
CA GLN A 971 10.09 -32.07 -46.21
C GLN A 971 9.26 -32.12 -47.49
N ALA A 972 9.29 -31.06 -48.29
CA ALA A 972 8.58 -30.99 -49.55
C ALA A 972 9.18 -31.92 -50.61
N ILE A 973 10.52 -31.98 -50.71
CA ILE A 973 11.23 -32.92 -51.60
C ILE A 973 10.95 -34.37 -51.19
N LYS A 974 11.01 -34.69 -49.89
CA LYS A 974 10.66 -36.03 -49.40
C LYS A 974 9.24 -36.43 -49.80
N MET A 975 8.29 -35.51 -49.79
CA MET A 975 6.93 -35.78 -50.25
C MET A 975 6.88 -36.10 -51.75
N VAL A 976 7.58 -35.34 -52.59
CA VAL A 976 7.63 -35.55 -54.05
C VAL A 976 8.25 -36.92 -54.40
N GLU A 977 9.38 -37.27 -53.77
CA GLU A 977 10.07 -38.55 -53.98
C GLU A 977 9.20 -39.76 -53.60
N VAL A 978 8.47 -39.63 -52.50
CA VAL A 978 7.60 -40.68 -51.96
C VAL A 978 6.31 -40.85 -52.77
N LEU A 979 5.77 -39.77 -53.34
CA LEU A 979 4.55 -39.80 -54.17
C LEU A 979 4.81 -40.25 -55.62
N HIS A 980 6.02 -40.04 -56.15
CA HIS A 980 6.41 -40.47 -57.51
C HIS A 980 7.34 -41.69 -57.56
N GLY A 981 7.63 -42.34 -56.43
CA GLY A 981 8.18 -43.70 -56.40
C GLY A 981 9.70 -43.85 -56.58
N GLU A 982 10.51 -42.82 -56.33
CA GLU A 982 11.97 -42.88 -56.50
C GLU A 982 12.77 -43.19 -55.20
N ARG A 983 12.08 -43.36 -54.06
CA ARG A 983 12.67 -43.85 -52.80
C ARG A 983 11.87 -45.03 -52.25
N GLU A 984 12.50 -46.19 -52.15
CA GLU A 984 11.99 -47.28 -51.30
C GLU A 984 12.29 -46.97 -49.82
N GLN A 985 11.20 -46.82 -49.06
CA GLN A 985 11.05 -46.80 -47.58
C GLN A 985 11.77 -45.70 -46.78
#